data_AF-A0A4V0I3V6-F1
#
_entry.id   AF-A0A4V0I3V6-F1
#
_cell.length_a   1.000
_cell.length_b   1.000
_cell.length_c   1.000
_cell.angle_alpha   90.00
_cell.angle_beta   90.00
_cell.angle_gamma   90.00
#
_symmetry.space_group_name_H-M   'P 1'
#
loop_
_entity.id
_entity.type
_entity.pdbx_description
1 polymer ?
#
loop_
_entity_poly.entity_id
_entity_poly.type
_entity_poly.pdbx_seq_one_letter_code
_entity_poly.pdbx_strand_id
1 'polypeptide(L)'
;MRHLSHRARLRLHELEARYVPTFLGNQVFPLDNPWNQVIAAAPVAANSDAIINRILARNPARKLHADFGNPATDGALYGIPITVVDSTVPKVTVYVPDEGYPDESDLVQVPIPADAVIEGDGATGPADPGDRGDSHLLIYDRTANVLYELYQAVRPNETSFPYGGSNPSGLWGAYQISVWDLKVNSFRTIGATSADAAALPILPGLVRPDEALPVAEGGQGAIKHAIRMTVAQTRDMFVYPASHEAGSQSASDLPRMGERFRLKASFVIPTNWSPEAKAIAQAMKDYGLIVADNGSDMYFQGTPSTDWDMDEVLQIQQIGAASFEVVDLTPVVTGLSVVGGSASGGTTVIITGKNFSGAAGQLHVFFGAVEATSVTVVSESQVIAVTPAHASGVVDVRVRSGTNRTNTDGQQVFFGYGTSANTAADDFRFVRTTPPAGVAGHPFAVGAPAGRPGKVTLYDADRSVRFVAYPFGAAYKGGWRVAVGDVTGDGVADVVAVTASGAARARVIDGSTGAVTGPQLLGATGYTGPVFVAVGDVTGDGTADIALGTNQGGPLAQVFRGGTFQRIAAIRNTTSGFKGNTQVAIADVNGDTRADLVVTALYGAGTRVFGYNGTSIAPGSTPVRLFPIISLGGAYTKPAFVATGDVNGDGYADLVFGSAPAVAANVTVFSGKALAQTGAPVKLASFAPPAPGTATGVRVAVRDADGDGTADLLTSSGERVTAFKGGALSAAARPPLLFSFDPDPLTGGVWVG
;
A
#
# COMPACT_ATOMS: atom_id res chain seq x y z
N MET A 1 -35.33 -14.47 -27.44
CA MET A 1 -34.84 -15.16 -26.22
C MET A 1 -33.39 -14.75 -25.99
N ARG A 2 -33.01 -14.61 -24.71
CA ARG A 2 -31.96 -13.72 -24.17
C ARG A 2 -30.53 -14.01 -24.64
N HIS A 3 -29.82 -12.98 -25.07
CA HIS A 3 -28.36 -12.92 -25.03
C HIS A 3 -27.91 -12.76 -23.56
N LEU A 4 -27.18 -13.75 -23.05
CA LEU A 4 -26.56 -13.72 -21.73
C LEU A 4 -25.35 -12.78 -21.78
N SER A 5 -25.42 -11.69 -21.01
CA SER A 5 -24.27 -10.84 -20.73
C SER A 5 -23.33 -11.57 -19.77
N HIS A 6 -22.08 -11.77 -20.17
CA HIS A 6 -21.01 -12.10 -19.23
C HIS A 6 -20.73 -10.86 -18.36
N ARG A 7 -21.47 -10.74 -17.25
CA ARG A 7 -21.03 -9.91 -16.13
C ARG A 7 -19.74 -10.52 -15.60
N ALA A 8 -18.63 -9.80 -15.71
CA ALA A 8 -17.45 -10.06 -14.92
C ALA A 8 -17.85 -9.97 -13.44
N ARG A 9 -18.02 -11.13 -12.79
CA ARG A 9 -18.14 -11.18 -11.34
C ARG A 9 -16.79 -10.77 -10.78
N LEU A 10 -16.76 -9.75 -9.92
CA LEU A 10 -15.71 -9.59 -8.91
C LEU A 10 -15.61 -10.93 -8.20
N ARG A 11 -14.57 -11.72 -8.50
CA ARG A 11 -14.26 -12.89 -7.71
C ARG A 11 -13.63 -12.36 -6.43
N LEU A 12 -14.29 -12.57 -5.30
CA LEU A 12 -13.60 -12.58 -4.02
C LEU A 12 -12.55 -13.67 -4.19
N HIS A 13 -11.27 -13.30 -4.24
CA HIS A 13 -10.22 -14.31 -4.15
C HIS A 13 -10.41 -14.94 -2.76
N GLU A 14 -10.70 -16.24 -2.71
CA GLU A 14 -10.66 -16.95 -1.44
C GLU A 14 -9.24 -16.80 -0.90
N LEU A 15 -9.11 -16.07 0.21
CA LEU A 15 -7.90 -16.08 1.01
C LEU A 15 -7.66 -17.52 1.45
N GLU A 16 -6.39 -17.91 1.53
CA GLU A 16 -6.02 -19.15 2.21
C GLU A 16 -6.69 -19.15 3.60
N ALA A 17 -7.42 -20.21 3.92
CA ALA A 17 -8.05 -20.36 5.22
C ALA A 17 -6.95 -20.49 6.27
N ARG A 18 -6.67 -19.39 6.96
CA ARG A 18 -5.66 -19.31 8.00
C ARG A 18 -6.33 -19.18 9.35
N TYR A 19 -5.92 -20.05 10.27
CA TYR A 19 -6.38 -20.02 11.64
C TYR A 19 -5.30 -19.40 12.48
N VAL A 20 -5.71 -18.48 13.35
CA VAL A 20 -4.85 -17.94 14.39
C VAL A 20 -4.75 -19.00 15.49
N PRO A 21 -3.55 -19.50 15.83
CA PRO A 21 -3.40 -20.42 16.96
C PRO A 21 -3.89 -19.76 18.24
N THR A 22 -4.62 -20.53 19.06
CA THR A 22 -5.16 -20.03 20.31
C THR A 22 -4.78 -20.91 21.49
N PHE A 23 -4.59 -20.27 22.64
CA PHE A 23 -4.49 -20.91 23.94
C PHE A 23 -5.53 -20.29 24.87
N LEU A 24 -6.42 -21.13 25.43
CA LEU A 24 -7.55 -20.70 26.27
C LEU A 24 -8.43 -19.61 25.63
N GLY A 25 -8.61 -19.67 24.30
CA GLY A 25 -9.42 -18.73 23.52
C GLY A 25 -8.71 -17.43 23.14
N ASN A 26 -7.48 -17.20 23.63
CA ASN A 26 -6.66 -16.06 23.24
C ASN A 26 -5.71 -16.43 22.12
N GLN A 27 -5.44 -15.47 21.24
CA GLN A 27 -4.46 -15.60 20.16
C GLN A 27 -3.02 -15.74 20.69
N VAL A 28 -2.27 -16.68 20.13
CA VAL A 28 -0.83 -16.86 20.32
C VAL A 28 -0.10 -16.33 19.09
N PHE A 29 0.28 -15.05 19.17
CA PHE A 29 0.88 -14.24 18.10
C PHE A 29 0.01 -13.97 16.86
N PRO A 30 0.26 -12.84 16.16
CA PRO A 30 -0.26 -12.57 14.82
C PRO A 30 -0.09 -13.73 13.83
N LEU A 31 -0.99 -13.81 12.86
CA LEU A 31 -0.95 -14.85 11.83
C LEU A 31 0.28 -14.74 10.91
N ASP A 32 0.86 -13.54 10.79
CA ASP A 32 2.09 -13.30 10.03
C ASP A 32 3.36 -13.50 10.88
N ASN A 33 3.23 -14.00 12.11
CA ASN A 33 4.34 -14.41 12.94
C ASN A 33 5.03 -15.66 12.38
N PRO A 34 6.37 -15.78 12.47
CA PRO A 34 7.12 -16.95 12.01
C PRO A 34 6.75 -18.28 12.68
N TRP A 35 6.18 -18.26 13.89
CA TRP A 35 5.60 -19.46 14.51
C TRP A 35 4.40 -20.00 13.73
N ASN A 36 3.64 -19.10 13.11
CA ASN A 36 2.38 -19.40 12.43
C ASN A 36 2.55 -19.53 10.90
N GLN A 37 3.80 -19.48 10.41
CA GLN A 37 4.11 -19.55 8.99
C GLN A 37 3.98 -20.97 8.44
N VAL A 38 3.20 -21.12 7.36
CA VAL A 38 3.11 -22.37 6.61
C VAL A 38 4.33 -22.50 5.71
N ILE A 39 5.06 -23.60 5.84
CA ILE A 39 6.31 -23.90 5.13
C ILE A 39 6.21 -25.13 4.23
N ALA A 40 5.03 -25.75 4.10
CA ALA A 40 4.84 -27.01 3.35
C ALA A 40 5.40 -26.97 1.91
N ALA A 41 5.34 -25.81 1.25
CA ALA A 41 5.82 -25.60 -0.12
C ALA A 41 7.21 -24.92 -0.22
N ALA A 42 7.85 -24.61 0.91
CA ALA A 42 9.15 -23.95 0.95
C ALA A 42 10.22 -24.80 0.24
N PRO A 43 11.16 -24.18 -0.50
CA PRO A 43 12.31 -24.89 -1.06
C PRO A 43 13.12 -25.60 0.03
N VAL A 44 13.75 -26.72 -0.33
CA VAL A 44 14.73 -27.38 0.54
C VAL A 44 16.02 -26.56 0.51
N ALA A 45 16.61 -26.31 1.67
CA ALA A 45 17.88 -25.60 1.77
C ALA A 45 19.01 -26.39 1.12
N ALA A 46 19.91 -25.72 0.41
CA ALA A 46 20.98 -26.37 -0.35
C ALA A 46 21.93 -27.22 0.53
N ASN A 47 22.08 -26.88 1.81
CA ASN A 47 22.89 -27.60 2.79
C ASN A 47 22.07 -28.57 3.68
N SER A 48 20.80 -28.82 3.37
CA SER A 48 19.91 -29.70 4.16
C SER A 48 20.53 -31.07 4.41
N ASP A 49 20.99 -31.76 3.36
CA ASP A 49 21.57 -33.10 3.51
C ASP A 49 22.83 -33.09 4.38
N ALA A 50 23.64 -32.03 4.33
CA ALA A 50 24.84 -31.90 5.16
C ALA A 50 24.46 -31.78 6.65
N ILE A 51 23.46 -30.96 6.98
CA ILE A 51 22.95 -30.79 8.35
C ILE A 51 22.36 -32.10 8.89
N ILE A 52 21.52 -32.78 8.09
CA ILE A 52 20.91 -34.05 8.50
C ILE A 52 21.98 -35.13 8.70
N ASN A 53 22.96 -35.23 7.80
CA ASN A 53 24.05 -36.18 7.93
C ASN A 53 24.93 -35.89 9.16
N ARG A 54 25.11 -34.61 9.53
CA ARG A 54 25.84 -34.23 10.74
C ARG A 54 25.16 -34.74 12.02
N ILE A 55 23.82 -34.69 12.08
CA ILE A 55 23.03 -35.27 13.18
C ILE A 55 23.18 -36.81 13.19
N LEU A 56 23.02 -37.45 12.03
CA LEU A 56 23.10 -38.90 11.89
C LEU A 56 24.52 -39.45 12.14
N ALA A 57 25.57 -38.66 11.91
CA ALA A 57 26.94 -39.06 12.22
C ALA A 57 27.18 -39.25 13.73
N ARG A 58 26.44 -38.52 14.59
CA ARG A 58 26.47 -38.71 16.05
C ARG A 58 25.67 -39.93 16.48
N ASN A 59 24.54 -40.20 15.82
CA ASN A 59 23.73 -41.40 16.04
C ASN A 59 22.97 -41.79 14.75
N PRO A 60 23.40 -42.84 14.02
CA PRO A 60 22.74 -43.25 12.77
C PRO A 60 21.30 -43.74 12.96
N ALA A 61 20.93 -44.15 14.17
CA ALA A 61 19.59 -44.58 14.53
C ALA A 61 18.75 -43.45 15.15
N ARG A 62 19.19 -42.18 15.06
CA ARG A 62 18.50 -41.04 15.67
C ARG A 62 17.07 -40.91 15.14
N LYS A 63 16.13 -40.89 16.07
CA LYS A 63 14.72 -40.63 15.85
C LYS A 63 14.29 -39.36 16.60
N LEU A 64 13.09 -38.89 16.31
CA LEU A 64 12.41 -37.92 17.16
C LEU A 64 12.32 -38.45 18.58
N HIS A 65 12.47 -37.54 19.54
CA HIS A 65 12.22 -37.80 20.95
C HIS A 65 11.21 -36.76 21.46
N ALA A 66 10.09 -37.24 21.97
CA ALA A 66 9.08 -36.39 22.61
C ALA A 66 9.52 -36.12 24.05
N ASP A 67 9.71 -34.86 24.37
CA ASP A 67 10.20 -34.41 25.67
C ASP A 67 9.02 -33.85 26.50
N PHE A 68 8.05 -34.72 26.75
CA PHE A 68 6.87 -34.51 27.58
C PHE A 68 6.21 -35.85 27.94
N GLY A 69 5.39 -35.87 29.00
CA GLY A 69 4.81 -37.10 29.52
C GLY A 69 3.47 -36.93 30.22
N ASN A 70 2.93 -38.06 30.68
CA ASN A 70 1.74 -38.11 31.51
C ASN A 70 2.13 -38.38 32.97
N PRO A 71 1.97 -37.41 33.89
CA PRO A 71 2.40 -37.59 35.27
C PRO A 71 1.64 -38.68 36.03
N ALA A 72 0.44 -39.06 35.58
CA ALA A 72 -0.35 -40.13 36.20
C ALA A 72 0.16 -41.54 35.84
N THR A 73 0.68 -41.74 34.62
CA THR A 73 1.21 -43.04 34.17
C THR A 73 2.72 -43.15 34.36
N ASP A 74 3.43 -42.05 34.18
CA ASP A 74 4.90 -42.02 34.13
C ASP A 74 5.50 -41.73 35.51
N GLY A 75 4.66 -41.28 36.47
CA GLY A 75 5.07 -40.96 37.84
C GLY A 75 5.95 -39.71 37.97
N ALA A 76 6.15 -38.95 36.88
CA ALA A 76 6.98 -37.74 36.84
C ALA A 76 6.33 -36.65 35.99
N LEU A 77 6.53 -35.39 36.36
CA LEU A 77 6.05 -34.24 35.59
C LEU A 77 7.03 -33.91 34.46
N TYR A 78 7.02 -34.75 33.42
CA TYR A 78 7.95 -34.66 32.30
C TYR A 78 7.44 -33.69 31.21
N GLY A 79 8.31 -32.79 30.73
CA GLY A 79 7.97 -31.68 29.82
C GLY A 79 7.86 -30.34 30.55
N ILE A 80 7.47 -29.29 29.83
CA ILE A 80 7.46 -27.91 30.36
C ILE A 80 6.04 -27.52 30.81
N PRO A 81 5.77 -27.39 32.12
CA PRO A 81 4.47 -26.99 32.63
C PRO A 81 4.19 -25.51 32.35
N ILE A 82 2.90 -25.18 32.17
CA ILE A 82 2.42 -23.80 32.00
C ILE A 82 1.55 -23.46 33.20
N THR A 83 1.95 -22.46 33.98
CA THR A 83 1.11 -21.91 35.05
C THR A 83 0.23 -20.82 34.47
N VAL A 84 -1.09 -21.01 34.51
CA VAL A 84 -2.06 -20.04 33.99
C VAL A 84 -2.58 -19.16 35.12
N VAL A 85 -2.50 -17.85 34.93
CA VAL A 85 -2.99 -16.84 35.88
C VAL A 85 -3.89 -15.84 35.18
N ASP A 86 -4.50 -14.96 35.96
CA ASP A 86 -5.12 -13.73 35.48
C ASP A 86 -4.41 -12.51 36.08
N SER A 87 -4.62 -11.33 35.48
CA SER A 87 -3.98 -10.09 35.90
C SER A 87 -4.29 -9.63 37.34
N THR A 88 -5.15 -10.34 38.09
CA THR A 88 -5.37 -10.06 39.51
C THR A 88 -4.33 -10.72 40.42
N VAL A 89 -3.57 -11.71 39.93
CA VAL A 89 -2.47 -12.33 40.68
C VAL A 89 -1.39 -11.27 40.95
N PRO A 90 -1.04 -11.01 42.23
CA PRO A 90 -0.02 -10.03 42.57
C PRO A 90 1.33 -10.36 41.92
N LYS A 91 1.98 -9.33 41.36
CA LYS A 91 3.32 -9.49 40.81
C LYS A 91 4.36 -9.47 41.92
N VAL A 92 5.33 -10.38 41.84
CA VAL A 92 6.45 -10.50 42.77
C VAL A 92 7.75 -10.10 42.08
N THR A 93 8.68 -9.59 42.87
CA THR A 93 10.05 -9.36 42.39
C THR A 93 10.76 -10.69 42.26
N VAL A 94 11.43 -10.88 41.12
CA VAL A 94 12.31 -12.03 40.87
C VAL A 94 13.75 -11.54 40.95
N TYR A 95 14.56 -12.21 41.76
CA TYR A 95 15.99 -11.97 41.85
C TYR A 95 16.71 -12.56 40.64
N VAL A 96 17.49 -11.74 39.96
CA VAL A 96 18.39 -12.19 38.88
C VAL A 96 19.83 -11.91 39.33
N PRO A 97 20.66 -12.94 39.52
CA PRO A 97 22.03 -12.76 39.97
C PRO A 97 22.92 -12.19 38.86
N ASP A 98 24.07 -11.62 39.22
CA ASP A 98 25.05 -11.08 38.28
C ASP A 98 25.63 -12.17 37.36
N GLU A 99 25.78 -13.40 37.88
CA GLU A 99 26.18 -14.59 37.12
C GLU A 99 25.10 -15.16 36.19
N GLY A 100 23.87 -14.62 36.25
CA GLY A 100 22.81 -14.90 35.31
C GLY A 100 22.92 -14.04 34.05
N TYR A 101 21.78 -13.61 33.54
CA TYR A 101 21.66 -12.75 32.35
C TYR A 101 20.86 -11.48 32.64
N PRO A 102 21.21 -10.67 33.67
CA PRO A 102 20.44 -9.49 34.04
C PRO A 102 20.37 -8.45 32.91
N ASP A 103 21.47 -8.28 32.16
CA ASP A 103 21.56 -7.34 31.02
C ASP A 103 20.79 -7.82 29.77
N GLU A 104 20.44 -9.11 29.73
CA GLU A 104 19.66 -9.75 28.67
C GLU A 104 18.30 -10.24 29.19
N SER A 105 17.81 -9.68 30.30
CA SER A 105 16.51 -10.00 30.90
C SER A 105 15.56 -8.82 30.87
N ASP A 106 14.27 -9.11 30.77
CA ASP A 106 13.20 -8.16 31.03
C ASP A 106 13.01 -8.05 32.55
N LEU A 107 13.82 -7.21 33.22
CA LEU A 107 13.78 -7.04 34.67
C LEU A 107 12.47 -6.40 35.15
N VAL A 108 11.42 -7.22 35.23
CA VAL A 108 10.07 -6.85 35.64
C VAL A 108 9.57 -7.74 36.77
N GLN A 109 8.52 -7.29 37.47
CA GLN A 109 7.80 -8.15 38.41
C GLN A 109 6.90 -9.14 37.65
N VAL A 110 6.80 -10.36 38.16
CA VAL A 110 6.13 -11.49 37.49
C VAL A 110 4.96 -11.97 38.36
N PRO A 111 3.76 -12.26 37.79
CA PRO A 111 2.60 -12.72 38.55
C PRO A 111 2.70 -14.21 38.94
N ILE A 112 3.66 -14.56 39.80
CA ILE A 112 3.93 -15.95 40.18
C ILE A 112 3.02 -16.35 41.36
N PRO A 113 2.08 -17.30 41.19
CA PRO A 113 1.27 -17.80 42.29
C PRO A 113 2.07 -18.78 43.18
N ALA A 114 1.58 -19.05 44.39
CA ALA A 114 2.29 -19.89 45.36
C ALA A 114 2.42 -21.37 44.93
N ASP A 115 1.51 -21.84 44.10
CA ASP A 115 1.44 -23.19 43.53
C ASP A 115 2.05 -23.28 42.12
N ALA A 116 2.83 -22.28 41.71
CA ALA A 116 3.55 -22.30 40.44
C ALA A 116 4.45 -23.54 40.33
N VAL A 117 4.36 -24.18 39.17
CA VAL A 117 5.07 -25.43 38.87
C VAL A 117 6.25 -25.14 37.95
N ILE A 118 7.41 -25.64 38.34
CA ILE A 118 8.67 -25.50 37.61
C ILE A 118 8.90 -26.81 36.86
N GLU A 119 9.44 -26.72 35.64
CA GLU A 119 9.92 -27.90 34.93
C GLU A 119 10.83 -28.76 35.81
N GLY A 120 10.65 -30.08 35.75
CA GLY A 120 11.42 -31.04 36.55
C GLY A 120 10.90 -31.25 37.97
N ASP A 121 9.86 -30.53 38.40
CA ASP A 121 9.16 -30.88 39.65
C ASP A 121 8.59 -32.31 39.63
N GLY A 122 8.38 -32.89 40.80
CA GLY A 122 7.74 -34.20 40.92
C GLY A 122 6.22 -34.13 40.72
N ALA A 123 5.61 -35.28 40.42
CA ALA A 123 4.15 -35.38 40.24
C ALA A 123 3.33 -34.96 41.48
N THR A 124 3.94 -34.93 42.67
CA THR A 124 3.29 -34.57 43.94
C THR A 124 3.84 -33.29 44.57
N GLY A 125 4.73 -32.56 43.89
CA GLY A 125 5.29 -31.30 44.41
C GLY A 125 6.75 -31.05 44.05
N PRO A 126 7.35 -30.01 44.65
CA PRO A 126 8.69 -29.55 44.29
C PRO A 126 9.76 -30.64 44.39
N ALA A 127 10.61 -30.72 43.36
CA ALA A 127 11.87 -31.48 43.40
C ALA A 127 13.04 -30.57 43.83
N ASP A 128 14.17 -31.16 44.23
CA ASP A 128 15.40 -30.39 44.52
C ASP A 128 15.83 -29.62 43.26
N PRO A 129 16.19 -28.32 43.36
CA PRO A 129 16.66 -27.54 42.22
C PRO A 129 17.74 -28.24 41.38
N GLY A 130 18.66 -29.00 41.99
CA GLY A 130 19.72 -29.71 41.28
C GLY A 130 19.22 -30.86 40.39
N ASP A 131 18.00 -31.34 40.60
CA ASP A 131 17.37 -32.44 39.86
C ASP A 131 16.36 -31.94 38.81
N ARG A 132 16.13 -30.63 38.70
CA ARG A 132 15.09 -30.02 37.84
C ARG A 132 15.56 -29.59 36.45
N GLY A 133 16.75 -29.99 36.03
CA GLY A 133 17.33 -29.57 34.74
C GLY A 133 17.33 -28.03 34.61
N ASP A 134 16.87 -27.52 33.47
CA ASP A 134 16.88 -26.09 33.17
C ASP A 134 15.86 -25.28 34.00
N SER A 135 14.95 -25.98 34.70
CA SER A 135 14.00 -25.39 35.63
C SER A 135 13.22 -24.23 35.03
N HIS A 136 12.68 -24.42 33.82
CA HIS A 136 11.83 -23.41 33.19
C HIS A 136 10.57 -23.16 34.02
N LEU A 137 10.21 -21.89 34.21
CA LEU A 137 8.93 -21.48 34.78
C LEU A 137 8.19 -20.59 33.79
N LEU A 138 7.08 -21.10 33.25
CA LEU A 138 6.20 -20.39 32.34
C LEU A 138 4.96 -19.91 33.11
N ILE A 139 4.74 -18.59 33.14
CA ILE A 139 3.54 -17.96 33.66
C ILE A 139 2.78 -17.28 32.52
N TYR A 140 1.57 -17.72 32.24
CA TYR A 140 0.69 -17.12 31.23
C TYR A 140 -0.43 -16.31 31.90
N ASP A 141 -0.38 -14.99 31.79
CA ASP A 141 -1.48 -14.11 32.17
C ASP A 141 -2.52 -14.06 31.04
N ARG A 142 -3.59 -14.84 31.21
CA ARG A 142 -4.65 -14.98 30.21
C ARG A 142 -5.47 -13.70 30.02
N THR A 143 -5.51 -12.81 31.00
CA THR A 143 -6.30 -11.56 30.91
C THR A 143 -5.53 -10.51 30.12
N ALA A 144 -4.22 -10.41 30.33
CA ALA A 144 -3.36 -9.50 29.58
C ALA A 144 -2.95 -10.05 28.20
N ASN A 145 -3.02 -11.37 28.03
CA ASN A 145 -2.42 -12.16 26.96
C ASN A 145 -0.89 -11.94 26.88
N VAL A 146 -0.24 -12.06 28.04
CA VAL A 146 1.20 -11.86 28.24
C VAL A 146 1.80 -13.11 28.86
N LEU A 147 2.93 -13.53 28.33
CA LEU A 147 3.69 -14.68 28.77
C LEU A 147 4.99 -14.23 29.43
N TYR A 148 5.29 -14.77 30.60
CA TYR A 148 6.54 -14.58 31.33
C TYR A 148 7.24 -15.94 31.41
N GLU A 149 8.51 -15.99 31.01
CA GLU A 149 9.30 -17.21 30.97
C GLU A 149 10.61 -16.98 31.72
N LEU A 150 10.91 -17.90 32.64
CA LEU A 150 12.08 -17.83 33.49
C LEU A 150 12.95 -19.06 33.25
N TYR A 151 14.27 -18.87 33.20
CA TYR A 151 15.27 -19.94 33.15
C TYR A 151 16.01 -20.06 34.49
N GLN A 152 16.31 -21.29 34.91
CA GLN A 152 16.78 -21.62 36.26
C GLN A 152 15.93 -21.02 37.37
N ALA A 153 14.62 -21.22 37.28
CA ALA A 153 13.71 -20.70 38.29
C ALA A 153 13.90 -21.41 39.64
N VAL A 154 13.90 -20.63 40.71
CA VAL A 154 13.94 -21.11 42.09
C VAL A 154 12.94 -20.39 42.97
N ARG A 155 12.40 -21.13 43.95
CA ARG A 155 11.38 -20.69 44.89
C ARG A 155 11.98 -19.86 46.04
N PRO A 156 11.17 -19.08 46.78
CA PRO A 156 11.60 -18.32 47.95
C PRO A 156 12.31 -19.12 49.06
N ASN A 157 12.01 -20.42 49.17
CA ASN A 157 12.62 -21.33 50.14
C ASN A 157 13.85 -22.07 49.60
N GLU A 158 14.18 -21.90 48.32
CA GLU A 158 15.33 -22.51 47.66
C GLU A 158 16.46 -21.48 47.58
N THR A 159 17.54 -21.71 48.31
CA THR A 159 18.66 -20.75 48.44
C THR A 159 19.79 -21.00 47.45
N SER A 160 19.61 -21.90 46.48
CA SER A 160 20.61 -22.27 45.49
C SER A 160 19.96 -22.59 44.15
N PHE A 161 20.61 -22.19 43.07
CA PHE A 161 20.17 -22.43 41.70
C PHE A 161 20.62 -23.80 41.18
N PRO A 162 19.90 -24.41 40.21
CA PRO A 162 20.17 -25.73 39.65
C PRO A 162 21.63 -25.99 39.24
N TYR A 163 22.27 -25.02 38.55
CA TYR A 163 23.64 -25.17 38.04
C TYR A 163 24.69 -24.36 38.83
N GLY A 164 24.37 -23.95 40.06
CA GLY A 164 25.25 -23.19 40.96
C GLY A 164 24.84 -21.71 41.13
N GLY A 165 25.35 -21.05 42.16
CA GLY A 165 24.95 -19.69 42.55
C GLY A 165 23.97 -19.66 43.73
N SER A 166 23.87 -18.53 44.41
CA SER A 166 23.05 -18.37 45.62
C SER A 166 21.82 -17.50 45.38
N ASN A 167 20.66 -17.94 45.86
CA ASN A 167 19.43 -17.15 45.85
C ASN A 167 19.18 -16.55 47.25
N PRO A 168 18.91 -15.23 47.36
CA PRO A 168 18.49 -14.61 48.61
C PRO A 168 17.25 -15.27 49.20
N SER A 169 17.29 -15.53 50.50
CA SER A 169 16.15 -16.10 51.22
C SER A 169 14.91 -15.22 51.10
N GLY A 170 13.76 -15.83 50.76
CA GLY A 170 12.47 -15.16 50.70
C GLY A 170 12.11 -14.53 49.35
N LEU A 171 12.94 -14.67 48.32
CA LEU A 171 12.65 -14.20 46.96
C LEU A 171 12.59 -15.35 45.96
N TRP A 172 11.69 -15.24 44.98
CA TRP A 172 11.80 -16.01 43.75
C TRP A 172 13.09 -15.60 43.03
N GLY A 173 13.77 -16.54 42.40
CA GLY A 173 14.99 -16.30 41.63
C GLY A 173 14.91 -16.88 40.22
N ALA A 174 15.65 -16.30 39.27
CA ALA A 174 15.87 -16.85 37.94
C ALA A 174 17.20 -16.33 37.37
N TYR A 175 17.83 -17.08 36.47
CA TYR A 175 18.98 -16.58 35.71
C TYR A 175 18.57 -15.68 34.55
N GLN A 176 17.37 -15.87 34.00
CA GLN A 176 16.87 -15.07 32.88
C GLN A 176 15.37 -14.88 32.98
N ILE A 177 14.87 -13.71 32.58
CA ILE A 177 13.43 -13.41 32.46
C ILE A 177 13.15 -12.89 31.06
N SER A 178 12.21 -13.53 30.35
CA SER A 178 11.70 -13.10 29.04
C SER A 178 10.20 -12.84 29.10
N VAL A 179 9.74 -11.72 28.54
CA VAL A 179 8.33 -11.34 28.53
C VAL A 179 7.84 -11.11 27.12
N TRP A 180 6.70 -11.73 26.80
CA TRP A 180 6.13 -11.74 25.46
C TRP A 180 4.70 -11.21 25.49
N ASP A 181 4.45 -10.13 24.73
CA ASP A 181 3.09 -9.75 24.38
C ASP A 181 2.65 -10.62 23.18
N LEU A 182 1.74 -11.55 23.43
CA LEU A 182 1.25 -12.50 22.44
C LEU A 182 0.24 -11.89 21.47
N LYS A 183 -0.18 -10.63 21.66
CA LYS A 183 -1.09 -9.93 20.73
C LYS A 183 -0.36 -9.34 19.52
N VAL A 184 0.96 -9.18 19.61
CA VAL A 184 1.79 -8.53 18.59
C VAL A 184 2.99 -9.40 18.23
N ASN A 185 3.66 -9.09 17.13
CA ASN A 185 4.90 -9.75 16.76
C ASN A 185 6.05 -9.25 17.66
N SER A 186 6.15 -9.79 18.88
CA SER A 186 7.23 -9.49 19.82
C SER A 186 8.45 -10.39 19.56
N PHE A 187 9.64 -9.81 19.73
CA PHE A 187 10.95 -10.45 19.56
C PHE A 187 11.87 -9.90 20.66
N ARG A 188 12.88 -10.67 21.09
CA ARG A 188 13.94 -10.15 21.95
C ARG A 188 14.76 -9.10 21.19
N THR A 189 15.51 -8.30 21.96
CA THR A 189 16.63 -7.55 21.41
C THR A 189 17.60 -8.52 20.72
N ILE A 190 18.05 -8.19 19.51
CA ILE A 190 18.97 -9.06 18.78
C ILE A 190 20.30 -9.14 19.52
N GLY A 191 20.81 -10.35 19.71
CA GLY A 191 22.00 -10.65 20.49
C GLY A 191 21.72 -10.81 21.98
N ALA A 192 20.48 -10.61 22.44
CA ALA A 192 20.07 -10.97 23.79
C ALA A 192 19.36 -12.32 23.79
N THR A 193 19.70 -13.20 24.72
CA THR A 193 19.10 -14.51 24.92
C THR A 193 17.63 -14.42 25.41
N SER A 194 16.99 -15.58 25.52
CA SER A 194 15.72 -15.78 26.24
C SER A 194 15.82 -16.97 27.19
N ALA A 195 14.72 -17.31 27.86
CA ALA A 195 14.64 -18.53 28.65
C ALA A 195 14.89 -19.80 27.81
N ASP A 196 14.70 -19.73 26.48
CA ASP A 196 14.88 -20.84 25.53
C ASP A 196 16.27 -20.86 24.85
N ALA A 197 17.18 -19.94 25.19
CA ALA A 197 18.47 -19.69 24.51
C ALA A 197 18.45 -19.03 23.12
N ALA A 198 17.65 -19.47 22.14
CA ALA A 198 17.63 -18.85 20.78
C ALA A 198 16.97 -17.46 20.71
N ALA A 199 16.68 -16.85 21.86
CA ALA A 199 15.90 -15.63 21.96
C ALA A 199 14.46 -15.79 21.44
N LEU A 200 13.92 -16.99 21.61
CA LEU A 200 12.56 -17.39 21.23
C LEU A 200 11.70 -17.64 22.48
N PRO A 201 10.36 -17.51 22.35
CA PRO A 201 9.43 -17.92 23.39
C PRO A 201 9.23 -19.44 23.39
N ILE A 202 9.08 -20.04 24.56
CA ILE A 202 8.89 -21.49 24.75
C ILE A 202 7.43 -21.88 24.47
N LEU A 203 6.45 -21.26 25.14
CA LEU A 203 5.03 -21.66 25.07
C LEU A 203 4.50 -21.82 23.62
N PRO A 204 4.75 -20.87 22.69
CA PRO A 204 4.25 -20.97 21.32
C PRO A 204 4.80 -22.16 20.53
N GLY A 205 5.91 -22.76 20.98
CA GLY A 205 6.53 -23.92 20.36
C GLY A 205 6.16 -25.25 21.03
N LEU A 206 5.46 -25.26 22.17
CA LEU A 206 5.12 -26.47 22.91
C LEU A 206 3.95 -27.21 22.25
N VAL A 207 4.07 -28.53 22.12
CA VAL A 207 2.96 -29.43 21.80
C VAL A 207 2.05 -29.59 23.02
N ARG A 208 0.74 -29.39 22.83
CA ARG A 208 -0.25 -29.45 23.92
C ARG A 208 -1.44 -30.36 23.60
N PRO A 209 -2.07 -31.00 24.60
CA PRO A 209 -3.26 -31.82 24.36
C PRO A 209 -4.44 -31.01 23.82
N ASP A 210 -4.62 -29.76 24.28
CA ASP A 210 -5.76 -28.91 23.90
C ASP A 210 -5.81 -28.58 22.40
N GLU A 211 -4.71 -28.78 21.68
CA GLU A 211 -4.63 -28.61 20.23
C GLU A 211 -4.54 -29.94 19.47
N ALA A 212 -3.79 -30.91 20.00
CA ALA A 212 -3.52 -32.18 19.32
C ALA A 212 -4.70 -33.15 19.39
N LEU A 213 -5.43 -33.18 20.51
CA LEU A 213 -6.55 -34.08 20.72
C LEU A 213 -7.70 -33.79 19.74
N PRO A 214 -8.49 -34.80 19.33
CA PRO A 214 -9.69 -34.58 18.52
C PRO A 214 -10.69 -33.62 19.17
N VAL A 215 -11.48 -32.95 18.34
CA VAL A 215 -12.60 -32.09 18.81
C VAL A 215 -13.60 -32.87 19.67
N ALA A 216 -13.79 -34.17 19.40
CA ALA A 216 -14.66 -35.03 20.19
C ALA A 216 -14.16 -35.25 21.64
N GLU A 217 -12.88 -35.02 21.88
CA GLU A 217 -12.19 -35.19 23.17
C GLU A 217 -11.81 -33.84 23.79
N GLY A 218 -12.31 -32.73 23.23
CA GLY A 218 -12.12 -31.38 23.76
C GLY A 218 -10.90 -30.63 23.20
N GLY A 219 -10.14 -31.22 22.28
CA GLY A 219 -9.03 -30.56 21.60
C GLY A 219 -9.42 -29.81 20.32
N GLN A 220 -8.45 -29.27 19.60
CA GLN A 220 -8.66 -28.59 18.31
C GLN A 220 -8.50 -29.52 17.10
N GLY A 221 -7.95 -30.72 17.30
CA GLY A 221 -7.69 -31.74 16.28
C GLY A 221 -6.55 -31.39 15.30
N ALA A 222 -5.79 -30.33 15.55
CA ALA A 222 -4.69 -29.89 14.72
C ALA A 222 -3.80 -28.87 15.45
N ILE A 223 -2.49 -29.04 15.31
CA ILE A 223 -1.48 -28.06 15.73
C ILE A 223 -1.19 -27.15 14.53
N LYS A 224 -1.33 -25.83 14.72
CA LYS A 224 -1.27 -24.83 13.63
C LYS A 224 -0.13 -23.82 13.79
N HIS A 225 0.95 -24.28 14.40
CA HIS A 225 2.18 -23.53 14.59
C HIS A 225 3.39 -24.46 14.47
N ALA A 226 4.57 -23.87 14.33
CA ALA A 226 5.82 -24.61 14.38
C ALA A 226 6.10 -25.11 15.79
N ILE A 227 6.80 -26.23 15.89
CA ILE A 227 7.14 -26.87 17.17
C ILE A 227 8.59 -26.54 17.51
N ARG A 228 8.90 -26.23 18.77
CA ARG A 228 10.30 -26.03 19.17
C ARG A 228 11.04 -27.36 19.25
N MET A 229 12.32 -27.34 18.90
CA MET A 229 13.19 -28.50 19.00
C MET A 229 14.58 -28.13 19.48
N THR A 230 15.34 -29.13 19.92
CA THR A 230 16.76 -28.98 20.26
C THR A 230 17.64 -29.85 19.37
N VAL A 231 18.89 -29.42 19.28
CA VAL A 231 19.97 -30.13 18.59
C VAL A 231 21.21 -30.11 19.46
N ALA A 232 22.06 -31.12 19.35
CA ALA A 232 23.23 -31.23 20.23
C ALA A 232 24.30 -30.16 19.97
N GLN A 233 24.34 -29.63 18.76
CA GLN A 233 25.35 -28.67 18.33
C GLN A 233 24.75 -27.71 17.33
N THR A 234 24.88 -26.42 17.60
CA THR A 234 24.57 -25.33 16.67
C THR A 234 25.82 -24.57 16.26
N ARG A 235 25.68 -23.81 15.19
CA ARG A 235 26.67 -22.83 14.75
C ARG A 235 26.71 -21.63 15.68
N ASP A 236 27.82 -20.90 15.67
CA ASP A 236 28.00 -19.54 16.18
C ASP A 236 27.22 -18.50 15.35
N MET A 237 25.96 -18.80 15.07
CA MET A 237 25.07 -18.01 14.22
C MET A 237 23.61 -18.38 14.47
N PHE A 238 22.73 -17.39 14.31
CA PHE A 238 21.29 -17.58 14.23
C PHE A 238 20.73 -17.26 12.84
N VAL A 239 19.51 -17.71 12.60
CA VAL A 239 18.66 -17.30 11.48
C VAL A 239 17.29 -16.92 12.02
N TYR A 240 16.65 -15.92 11.42
CA TYR A 240 15.30 -15.52 11.76
C TYR A 240 14.35 -16.74 11.79
N PRO A 241 13.50 -16.92 12.81
CA PRO A 241 13.12 -15.91 13.81
C PRO A 241 14.00 -15.81 15.05
N ALA A 242 14.98 -16.70 15.24
CA ALA A 242 15.92 -16.58 16.34
C ALA A 242 16.73 -15.29 16.18
N SER A 243 17.15 -14.74 17.32
CA SER A 243 17.93 -13.51 17.37
C SER A 243 19.17 -13.62 18.26
N HIS A 244 19.53 -14.83 18.69
CA HIS A 244 20.69 -15.10 19.52
C HIS A 244 21.28 -16.47 19.16
N GLU A 245 22.60 -16.56 19.10
CA GLU A 245 23.32 -17.82 18.95
C GLU A 245 23.66 -18.45 20.31
N ALA A 246 23.64 -19.78 20.42
CA ALA A 246 24.17 -20.47 21.62
C ALA A 246 25.29 -21.47 21.28
N GLY A 247 25.71 -21.53 20.02
CA GLY A 247 26.80 -22.38 19.55
C GLY A 247 28.14 -21.64 19.55
N SER A 248 29.24 -22.38 19.66
CA SER A 248 30.61 -21.85 19.57
C SER A 248 31.39 -22.39 18.35
N GLN A 249 30.71 -23.10 17.45
CA GLN A 249 31.30 -23.77 16.30
C GLN A 249 30.90 -23.07 14.99
N SER A 250 31.80 -23.00 14.00
CA SER A 250 31.52 -22.28 12.75
C SER A 250 31.24 -23.16 11.53
N ALA A 251 31.21 -24.49 11.70
CA ALA A 251 31.05 -25.44 10.60
C ALA A 251 29.69 -25.29 9.89
N SER A 252 29.69 -25.17 8.57
CA SER A 252 28.50 -24.84 7.77
C SER A 252 27.43 -25.94 7.69
N ASP A 253 27.79 -27.17 8.08
CA ASP A 253 26.93 -28.35 8.15
C ASP A 253 26.34 -28.57 9.55
N LEU A 254 26.52 -27.62 10.47
CA LEU A 254 25.73 -27.55 11.70
C LEU A 254 24.48 -26.69 11.47
N PRO A 255 23.36 -26.99 12.16
CA PRO A 255 22.20 -26.10 12.18
C PRO A 255 22.52 -24.78 12.90
N ARG A 256 21.78 -23.73 12.60
CA ARG A 256 21.80 -22.45 13.33
C ARG A 256 20.69 -22.43 14.38
N MET A 257 20.79 -21.54 15.37
CA MET A 257 19.60 -21.18 16.14
C MET A 257 18.54 -20.59 15.21
N GLY A 258 17.28 -20.99 15.37
CA GLY A 258 16.17 -20.62 14.50
C GLY A 258 16.06 -21.42 13.20
N GLU A 259 16.96 -22.36 12.92
CA GLU A 259 16.91 -23.17 11.69
C GLU A 259 15.59 -23.95 11.60
N ARG A 260 14.98 -23.96 10.42
CA ARG A 260 13.66 -24.57 10.19
C ARG A 260 13.79 -25.96 9.59
N PHE A 261 13.42 -26.97 10.38
CA PHE A 261 13.32 -28.35 9.92
C PHE A 261 11.88 -28.66 9.51
N ARG A 262 11.70 -29.49 8.48
CA ARG A 262 10.40 -29.93 7.98
C ARG A 262 10.39 -31.44 7.82
N LEU A 263 9.31 -32.10 8.24
CA LEU A 263 9.06 -33.49 7.89
C LEU A 263 8.80 -33.58 6.38
N LYS A 264 9.58 -34.39 5.67
CA LYS A 264 9.54 -34.47 4.21
C LYS A 264 8.12 -34.71 3.70
N ALA A 265 7.76 -34.04 2.62
CA ALA A 265 6.46 -34.24 1.96
C ALA A 265 6.22 -35.71 1.59
N SER A 266 7.29 -36.45 1.25
CA SER A 266 7.28 -37.88 0.92
C SER A 266 7.03 -38.81 2.10
N PHE A 267 7.14 -38.34 3.34
CA PHE A 267 6.79 -39.16 4.50
C PHE A 267 5.28 -39.34 4.55
N VAL A 268 4.83 -40.59 4.49
CA VAL A 268 3.42 -40.97 4.60
C VAL A 268 3.10 -41.19 6.07
N ILE A 269 2.26 -40.32 6.64
CA ILE A 269 1.79 -40.47 8.02
C ILE A 269 0.94 -41.75 8.09
N PRO A 270 1.29 -42.73 8.94
CA PRO A 270 0.56 -43.99 9.01
C PRO A 270 -0.92 -43.80 9.39
N THR A 271 -1.80 -44.45 8.63
CA THR A 271 -3.26 -44.32 8.84
C THR A 271 -3.74 -44.94 10.14
N ASN A 272 -2.96 -45.86 10.71
CA ASN A 272 -3.24 -46.52 11.98
C ASN A 272 -2.66 -45.80 13.21
N TRP A 273 -1.99 -44.66 13.04
CA TRP A 273 -1.55 -43.86 14.18
C TRP A 273 -2.71 -43.16 14.88
N SER A 274 -2.50 -42.79 16.14
CA SER A 274 -3.44 -41.99 16.92
C SER A 274 -3.68 -40.62 16.28
N PRO A 275 -4.82 -39.96 16.57
CA PRO A 275 -5.09 -38.61 16.08
C PRO A 275 -4.01 -37.58 16.46
N GLU A 276 -3.47 -37.66 17.67
CA GLU A 276 -2.45 -36.76 18.22
C GLU A 276 -1.12 -36.94 17.50
N ALA A 277 -0.66 -38.19 17.35
CA ALA A 277 0.57 -38.49 16.60
C ALA A 277 0.45 -38.01 15.15
N LYS A 278 -0.73 -38.14 14.53
CA LYS A 278 -1.03 -37.58 13.21
C LYS A 278 -1.02 -36.05 13.21
N ALA A 279 -1.60 -35.40 14.21
CA ALA A 279 -1.64 -33.95 14.32
C ALA A 279 -0.22 -33.36 14.46
N ILE A 280 0.63 -33.97 15.30
CA ILE A 280 2.03 -33.58 15.48
C ILE A 280 2.81 -33.78 14.17
N ALA A 281 2.70 -34.96 13.55
CA ALA A 281 3.40 -35.24 12.29
C ALA A 281 2.95 -34.28 11.18
N GLN A 282 1.66 -33.97 11.09
CA GLN A 282 1.13 -33.03 10.11
C GLN A 282 1.65 -31.60 10.35
N ALA A 283 1.71 -31.15 11.60
CA ALA A 283 2.29 -29.85 11.95
C ALA A 283 3.79 -29.77 11.59
N MET A 284 4.54 -30.85 11.77
CA MET A 284 5.94 -30.93 11.32
C MET A 284 6.10 -30.87 9.80
N LYS A 285 5.06 -31.22 9.00
CA LYS A 285 5.05 -31.02 7.54
C LYS A 285 4.65 -29.59 7.17
N ASP A 286 3.64 -29.05 7.83
CA ASP A 286 3.02 -27.79 7.45
C ASP A 286 3.75 -26.57 8.00
N TYR A 287 4.18 -26.62 9.26
CA TYR A 287 4.82 -25.51 9.98
C TYR A 287 6.27 -25.82 10.35
N GLY A 288 6.62 -27.10 10.53
CA GLY A 288 7.98 -27.53 10.81
C GLY A 288 8.39 -27.41 12.27
N LEU A 289 9.69 -27.60 12.49
CA LEU A 289 10.36 -27.47 13.77
C LEU A 289 11.33 -26.29 13.73
N ILE A 290 11.43 -25.54 14.82
CA ILE A 290 12.41 -24.45 14.98
C ILE A 290 13.46 -24.89 15.98
N VAL A 291 14.74 -24.86 15.59
CA VAL A 291 15.85 -25.06 16.52
C VAL A 291 15.86 -23.91 17.53
N ALA A 292 15.48 -24.20 18.75
CA ALA A 292 15.34 -23.19 19.79
C ALA A 292 16.46 -23.25 20.83
N ASP A 293 17.07 -24.41 21.05
CA ASP A 293 18.11 -24.57 22.05
C ASP A 293 19.13 -25.67 21.70
N ASN A 294 20.28 -25.65 22.37
CA ASN A 294 21.27 -26.71 22.38
C ASN A 294 20.90 -27.75 23.44
N GLY A 295 20.49 -28.92 23.00
CA GLY A 295 20.06 -30.02 23.86
C GLY A 295 20.44 -31.36 23.28
N SER A 296 19.48 -32.28 23.17
CA SER A 296 19.70 -33.55 22.48
C SER A 296 19.15 -33.49 21.06
N ASP A 297 19.83 -34.12 20.11
CA ASP A 297 19.39 -34.15 18.72
C ASP A 297 17.95 -34.68 18.59
N MET A 298 17.11 -33.91 17.87
CA MET A 298 15.75 -34.27 17.49
C MET A 298 14.77 -34.37 18.67
N TYR A 299 15.06 -33.73 19.79
CA TYR A 299 14.11 -33.60 20.90
C TYR A 299 13.16 -32.45 20.58
N PHE A 300 11.87 -32.66 20.80
CA PHE A 300 10.85 -31.61 20.68
C PHE A 300 9.98 -31.60 21.93
N GLN A 301 9.61 -30.41 22.38
CA GLN A 301 9.01 -30.23 23.69
C GLN A 301 7.49 -30.05 23.64
N GLY A 302 6.86 -30.44 24.74
CA GLY A 302 5.44 -30.29 24.98
C GLY A 302 5.15 -30.08 26.46
N THR A 303 3.86 -30.00 26.79
CA THR A 303 3.41 -29.84 28.17
C THR A 303 3.17 -31.20 28.83
N PRO A 304 3.52 -31.38 30.12
CA PRO A 304 3.03 -32.51 30.89
C PRO A 304 1.50 -32.44 30.98
N SER A 305 0.81 -33.56 30.77
CA SER A 305 -0.65 -33.62 30.95
C SER A 305 -1.15 -35.03 31.22
N THR A 306 -2.15 -35.14 32.08
CA THR A 306 -2.88 -36.39 32.31
C THR A 306 -3.77 -36.80 31.16
N ASP A 307 -4.01 -35.89 30.20
CA ASP A 307 -4.82 -36.14 29.01
C ASP A 307 -4.04 -36.90 27.93
N TRP A 308 -2.72 -37.02 28.05
CA TRP A 308 -1.92 -37.78 27.09
C TRP A 308 -2.11 -39.29 27.30
N ASP A 309 -2.51 -40.00 26.25
CA ASP A 309 -2.19 -41.43 26.14
C ASP A 309 -0.76 -41.57 25.58
N MET A 310 0.17 -41.93 26.46
CA MET A 310 1.59 -42.00 26.12
C MET A 310 1.91 -43.15 25.16
N ASP A 311 1.20 -44.27 25.23
CA ASP A 311 1.42 -45.39 24.30
C ASP A 311 1.00 -44.99 22.86
N GLU A 312 -0.03 -44.16 22.76
CA GLU A 312 -0.53 -43.65 21.49
C GLU A 312 0.31 -42.50 20.94
N VAL A 313 0.52 -41.42 21.69
CA VAL A 313 1.21 -40.22 21.19
C VAL A 313 2.68 -40.50 20.83
N LEU A 314 3.36 -41.40 21.56
CA LEU A 314 4.76 -41.74 21.32
C LEU A 314 5.01 -42.55 20.03
N GLN A 315 3.96 -42.92 19.30
CA GLN A 315 4.08 -43.41 17.91
C GLN A 315 4.87 -42.44 17.03
N ILE A 316 4.81 -41.13 17.32
CA ILE A 316 5.60 -40.09 16.64
C ILE A 316 7.11 -40.34 16.70
N GLN A 317 7.61 -40.98 17.76
CA GLN A 317 9.03 -41.28 17.95
C GLN A 317 9.54 -42.39 17.01
N GLN A 318 8.67 -42.99 16.20
CA GLN A 318 9.08 -43.92 15.14
C GLN A 318 9.75 -43.20 13.96
N ILE A 319 9.58 -41.88 13.83
CA ILE A 319 10.16 -41.08 12.74
C ILE A 319 11.66 -40.88 12.96
N GLY A 320 12.46 -41.36 12.01
CA GLY A 320 13.91 -41.12 11.98
C GLY A 320 14.28 -39.70 11.54
N ALA A 321 15.43 -39.20 12.00
CA ALA A 321 15.95 -37.88 11.61
C ALA A 321 16.13 -37.75 10.08
N ALA A 322 16.43 -38.85 9.37
CA ALA A 322 16.54 -38.88 7.92
C ALA A 322 15.24 -38.54 7.17
N SER A 323 14.09 -38.60 7.85
CA SER A 323 12.78 -38.18 7.30
C SER A 323 12.60 -36.66 7.30
N PHE A 324 13.52 -35.91 7.90
CA PHE A 324 13.51 -34.45 7.93
C PHE A 324 14.42 -33.84 6.88
N GLU A 325 14.14 -32.59 6.56
CA GLU A 325 14.93 -31.71 5.72
C GLU A 325 14.93 -30.30 6.30
N VAL A 326 15.96 -29.51 6.00
CA VAL A 326 16.01 -28.09 6.34
C VAL A 326 15.43 -27.30 5.18
N VAL A 327 14.60 -26.29 5.46
CA VAL A 327 13.96 -25.46 4.42
C VAL A 327 14.59 -24.09 4.29
N ASP A 328 14.58 -23.56 3.08
CA ASP A 328 14.92 -22.17 2.78
C ASP A 328 13.64 -21.32 2.76
N LEU A 329 13.59 -20.34 3.66
CA LEU A 329 12.47 -19.43 3.82
C LEU A 329 12.69 -18.07 3.15
N THR A 330 13.78 -17.88 2.40
CA THR A 330 13.93 -16.69 1.55
C THR A 330 12.76 -16.59 0.57
N PRO A 331 12.13 -15.39 0.40
CA PRO A 331 11.06 -15.21 -0.56
C PRO A 331 11.45 -15.65 -1.98
N VAL A 332 10.52 -16.22 -2.73
CA VAL A 332 10.73 -16.58 -4.14
C VAL A 332 9.63 -15.96 -4.99
N VAL A 333 10.00 -15.25 -6.05
CA VAL A 333 9.03 -14.76 -7.05
C VAL A 333 8.99 -15.73 -8.22
N THR A 334 7.79 -16.15 -8.61
CA THR A 334 7.56 -17.08 -9.72
C THR A 334 6.68 -16.51 -10.82
N GLY A 335 6.08 -15.33 -10.62
CA GLY A 335 5.40 -14.62 -11.69
C GLY A 335 4.69 -13.34 -11.25
N LEU A 336 4.34 -12.52 -12.22
CA LEU A 336 3.61 -11.26 -12.07
C LEU A 336 2.31 -11.31 -12.87
N SER A 337 1.20 -10.81 -12.32
CA SER A 337 -0.08 -10.74 -13.05
C SER A 337 -0.05 -9.82 -14.26
N VAL A 338 0.83 -8.82 -14.23
CA VAL A 338 1.12 -7.89 -15.32
C VAL A 338 2.63 -7.64 -15.34
N VAL A 339 3.23 -7.68 -16.53
CA VAL A 339 4.69 -7.53 -16.74
C VAL A 339 5.10 -6.10 -17.13
N GLY A 340 4.21 -5.13 -16.95
CA GLY A 340 4.51 -3.73 -17.20
C GLY A 340 3.41 -2.78 -16.76
N GLY A 341 3.78 -1.51 -16.63
CA GLY A 341 2.94 -0.44 -16.09
C GLY A 341 3.45 0.95 -16.45
N SER A 342 2.73 1.99 -16.04
CA SER A 342 3.15 3.38 -16.30
C SER A 342 4.41 3.73 -15.51
N ALA A 343 5.36 4.40 -16.16
CA ALA A 343 6.50 5.06 -15.50
C ALA A 343 6.09 6.01 -14.36
N SER A 344 4.86 6.54 -14.37
CA SER A 344 4.32 7.37 -13.29
C SER A 344 3.90 6.58 -12.04
N GLY A 345 3.89 5.24 -12.10
CA GLY A 345 3.45 4.36 -11.02
C GLY A 345 1.93 4.14 -10.98
N GLY A 346 1.46 3.47 -9.91
CA GLY A 346 0.04 3.21 -9.68
C GLY A 346 -0.52 1.94 -10.33
N THR A 347 0.29 1.13 -11.00
CA THR A 347 -0.14 -0.18 -11.52
C THR A 347 -0.19 -1.19 -10.38
N THR A 348 -1.35 -1.81 -10.16
CA THR A 348 -1.50 -2.93 -9.22
C THR A 348 -0.95 -4.21 -9.85
N VAL A 349 -0.03 -4.88 -9.14
CA VAL A 349 0.63 -6.12 -9.55
C VAL A 349 0.35 -7.18 -8.49
N ILE A 350 -0.20 -8.32 -8.90
CA ILE A 350 -0.27 -9.52 -8.07
C ILE A 350 1.00 -10.33 -8.33
N ILE A 351 1.83 -10.47 -7.32
CA ILE A 351 3.08 -11.21 -7.33
C ILE A 351 2.78 -12.61 -6.82
N THR A 352 3.12 -13.63 -7.63
CA THR A 352 2.99 -15.05 -7.28
C THR A 352 4.36 -15.60 -6.90
N GLY A 353 4.42 -16.48 -5.91
CA GLY A 353 5.69 -16.93 -5.36
C GLY A 353 5.61 -17.94 -4.22
N LYS A 354 6.59 -17.88 -3.32
CA LYS A 354 6.70 -18.67 -2.10
C LYS A 354 7.28 -17.83 -0.97
N ASN A 355 7.04 -18.26 0.27
CA ASN A 355 7.59 -17.69 1.50
C ASN A 355 7.27 -16.20 1.67
N PHE A 356 6.04 -15.79 1.35
CA PHE A 356 5.59 -14.40 1.49
C PHE A 356 4.98 -14.07 2.86
N SER A 357 4.78 -15.06 3.72
CA SER A 357 4.30 -14.83 5.09
C SER A 357 5.41 -15.10 6.12
N GLY A 358 5.09 -15.01 7.41
CA GLY A 358 6.05 -15.18 8.50
C GLY A 358 7.04 -14.04 8.69
N ALA A 359 6.90 -12.94 7.92
CA ALA A 359 7.79 -11.78 7.99
C ALA A 359 7.43 -10.79 9.11
N ALA A 360 6.39 -11.07 9.91
CA ALA A 360 5.98 -10.24 11.04
C ALA A 360 5.79 -8.74 10.69
N GLY A 361 5.07 -8.45 9.60
CA GLY A 361 4.86 -7.10 9.10
C GLY A 361 6.06 -6.46 8.40
N GLN A 362 7.15 -7.20 8.16
CA GLN A 362 8.37 -6.73 7.50
C GLN A 362 8.55 -7.30 6.09
N LEU A 363 7.44 -7.50 5.35
CA LEU A 363 7.50 -7.88 3.94
C LEU A 363 7.49 -6.62 3.06
N HIS A 364 8.52 -6.48 2.24
CA HIS A 364 8.73 -5.36 1.34
C HIS A 364 8.73 -5.83 -0.11
N VAL A 365 8.25 -4.98 -1.02
CA VAL A 365 8.31 -5.23 -2.47
C VAL A 365 9.04 -4.06 -3.12
N PHE A 366 10.04 -4.36 -3.94
CA PHE A 366 10.84 -3.39 -4.68
C PHE A 366 10.65 -3.57 -6.18
N PHE A 367 10.50 -2.46 -6.90
CA PHE A 367 10.59 -2.37 -8.34
C PHE A 367 11.94 -1.73 -8.68
N GLY A 368 12.91 -2.56 -9.06
CA GLY A 368 14.32 -2.16 -9.10
C GLY A 368 14.82 -1.79 -7.69
N ALA A 369 15.26 -0.55 -7.52
CA ALA A 369 15.70 -0.01 -6.23
C ALA A 369 14.60 0.74 -5.46
N VAL A 370 13.42 0.92 -6.04
CA VAL A 370 12.35 1.76 -5.47
C VAL A 370 11.26 0.87 -4.85
N GLU A 371 10.91 1.14 -3.60
CA GLU A 371 9.89 0.39 -2.88
C GLU A 371 8.48 0.67 -3.42
N ALA A 372 7.62 -0.36 -3.43
CA ALA A 372 6.20 -0.25 -3.77
C ALA A 372 5.48 0.73 -2.85
N THR A 373 4.47 1.43 -3.38
CA THR A 373 3.70 2.43 -2.59
C THR A 373 2.69 1.78 -1.64
N SER A 374 2.33 0.52 -1.89
CA SER A 374 1.57 -0.31 -0.97
C SER A 374 1.89 -1.78 -1.20
N VAL A 375 1.91 -2.57 -0.13
CA VAL A 375 2.08 -4.02 -0.15
C VAL A 375 0.99 -4.66 0.70
N THR A 376 0.39 -5.74 0.22
CA THR A 376 -0.61 -6.53 0.96
C THR A 376 -0.30 -8.00 0.76
N VAL A 377 0.03 -8.70 1.85
CA VAL A 377 0.26 -10.14 1.86
C VAL A 377 -1.09 -10.84 1.82
N VAL A 378 -1.29 -11.74 0.86
CA VAL A 378 -2.56 -12.47 0.65
C VAL A 378 -2.43 -13.90 1.17
N SER A 379 -1.31 -14.57 0.88
CA SER A 379 -1.01 -15.95 1.30
C SER A 379 0.51 -16.21 1.24
N GLU A 380 0.94 -17.45 1.49
CA GLU A 380 2.35 -17.84 1.33
C GLU A 380 2.88 -17.64 -0.10
N SER A 381 1.97 -17.61 -1.08
CA SER A 381 2.29 -17.61 -2.50
C SER A 381 1.78 -16.40 -3.25
N GLN A 382 1.12 -15.45 -2.57
CA GLN A 382 0.56 -14.29 -3.23
C GLN A 382 0.71 -13.00 -2.42
N VAL A 383 1.20 -11.95 -3.08
CA VAL A 383 1.30 -10.57 -2.57
C VAL A 383 0.71 -9.62 -3.60
N ILE A 384 0.00 -8.60 -3.15
CA ILE A 384 -0.46 -7.50 -4.00
C ILE A 384 0.43 -6.29 -3.73
N ALA A 385 1.01 -5.72 -4.77
CA ALA A 385 1.83 -4.52 -4.69
C ALA A 385 1.33 -3.44 -5.66
N VAL A 386 1.55 -2.17 -5.33
CA VAL A 386 1.30 -1.04 -6.25
C VAL A 386 2.63 -0.41 -6.64
N THR A 387 2.88 -0.32 -7.95
CA THR A 387 4.16 0.15 -8.49
C THR A 387 4.41 1.61 -8.08
N PRO A 388 5.65 1.97 -7.70
CA PRO A 388 6.03 3.36 -7.52
C PRO A 388 6.23 4.05 -8.87
N ALA A 389 6.44 5.38 -8.84
CA ALA A 389 6.98 6.08 -10.00
C ALA A 389 8.42 5.62 -10.27
N HIS A 390 8.76 5.36 -11.53
CA HIS A 390 10.05 4.84 -11.94
C HIS A 390 10.40 5.30 -13.36
N ALA A 391 11.69 5.45 -13.65
CA ALA A 391 12.13 5.71 -15.03
C ALA A 391 11.68 4.58 -15.98
N SER A 392 11.38 4.90 -17.23
CA SER A 392 11.07 3.88 -18.23
C SER A 392 12.21 2.89 -18.42
N GLY A 393 11.89 1.62 -18.48
CA GLY A 393 12.87 0.54 -18.57
C GLY A 393 12.32 -0.75 -17.97
N VAL A 394 13.07 -1.84 -18.11
CA VAL A 394 12.80 -3.09 -17.38
C VAL A 394 13.52 -3.03 -16.04
N VAL A 395 12.86 -3.47 -14.99
CA VAL A 395 13.44 -3.67 -13.65
C VAL A 395 12.97 -4.99 -13.06
N ASP A 396 13.75 -5.54 -12.15
CA ASP A 396 13.36 -6.71 -11.36
C ASP A 396 12.31 -6.32 -10.29
N VAL A 397 11.36 -7.22 -10.04
CA VAL A 397 10.41 -7.11 -8.92
C VAL A 397 10.83 -8.04 -7.80
N ARG A 398 11.37 -7.47 -6.72
CA ARG A 398 11.94 -8.27 -5.62
C ARG A 398 11.11 -8.17 -4.36
N VAL A 399 10.81 -9.32 -3.77
CA VAL A 399 10.22 -9.42 -2.43
C VAL A 399 11.33 -9.61 -1.40
N ARG A 400 11.30 -8.83 -0.32
CA ARG A 400 12.23 -8.92 0.81
C ARG A 400 11.48 -9.14 2.11
N SER A 401 11.87 -10.17 2.86
CA SER A 401 11.42 -10.42 4.23
C SER A 401 12.51 -9.96 5.18
N GLY A 402 12.23 -8.88 5.92
CA GLY A 402 13.14 -8.34 6.93
C GLY A 402 13.80 -7.01 6.58
N THR A 403 14.49 -6.48 7.58
CA THR A 403 15.19 -5.19 7.57
C THR A 403 16.50 -5.27 8.34
N ASN A 404 17.41 -4.32 8.08
CA ASN A 404 18.61 -4.18 8.90
C ASN A 404 18.23 -3.64 10.29
N ARG A 405 18.78 -4.24 11.33
CA ARG A 405 18.61 -3.86 12.73
C ARG A 405 19.94 -3.88 13.46
N THR A 406 19.96 -3.26 14.63
CA THR A 406 21.15 -3.20 15.49
C THR A 406 21.06 -4.29 16.57
N ASN A 407 22.12 -5.06 16.77
CA ASN A 407 22.21 -6.01 17.88
C ASN A 407 22.73 -5.35 19.18
N THR A 408 22.81 -6.11 20.26
CA THR A 408 23.33 -5.71 21.58
C THR A 408 24.76 -5.14 21.52
N ASP A 409 25.58 -5.61 20.59
CA ASP A 409 26.95 -5.11 20.36
C ASP A 409 27.02 -3.83 19.49
N GLY A 410 25.88 -3.29 19.04
CA GLY A 410 25.82 -2.12 18.17
C GLY A 410 26.09 -2.41 16.68
N GLN A 411 26.21 -3.67 16.28
CA GLN A 411 26.45 -4.09 14.90
C GLN A 411 25.14 -4.14 14.09
N GLN A 412 25.24 -3.81 12.79
CA GLN A 412 24.11 -3.97 11.87
C GLN A 412 23.99 -5.43 11.42
N VAL A 413 22.83 -6.02 11.67
CA VAL A 413 22.48 -7.36 11.19
C VAL A 413 21.19 -7.31 10.38
N PHE A 414 21.07 -8.20 9.40
CA PHE A 414 19.81 -8.36 8.67
C PHE A 414 18.89 -9.30 9.44
N PHE A 415 17.73 -8.80 9.88
CA PHE A 415 16.74 -9.59 10.64
C PHE A 415 15.52 -9.90 9.76
N GLY A 416 15.52 -11.11 9.19
CA GLY A 416 14.46 -11.68 8.35
C GLY A 416 15.01 -12.75 7.40
N TYR A 417 14.15 -13.30 6.54
CA TYR A 417 14.54 -14.40 5.66
C TYR A 417 15.31 -14.00 4.40
N GLY A 418 15.41 -12.71 4.09
CA GLY A 418 16.26 -12.20 2.99
C GLY A 418 15.46 -11.65 1.81
N THR A 419 16.12 -11.54 0.66
CA THR A 419 15.53 -10.99 -0.57
C THR A 419 15.49 -12.06 -1.65
N SER A 420 14.36 -12.17 -2.34
CA SER A 420 14.21 -13.02 -3.52
C SER A 420 15.30 -12.79 -4.56
N ALA A 421 15.75 -13.87 -5.18
CA ALA A 421 16.69 -13.84 -6.29
C ALA A 421 16.03 -13.26 -7.55
N ASN A 422 16.85 -12.65 -8.41
CA ASN A 422 16.40 -12.14 -9.71
C ASN A 422 16.19 -13.29 -10.70
N THR A 423 15.09 -13.24 -11.43
CA THR A 423 14.69 -14.23 -12.44
C THR A 423 13.92 -13.54 -13.56
N ALA A 424 13.86 -14.14 -14.75
CA ALA A 424 13.02 -13.60 -15.83
C ALA A 424 11.51 -13.54 -15.47
N ALA A 425 11.07 -14.25 -14.42
CA ALA A 425 9.69 -14.23 -13.96
C ALA A 425 9.33 -12.95 -13.18
N ASP A 426 10.32 -12.17 -12.75
CA ASP A 426 10.15 -10.91 -12.02
C ASP A 426 10.46 -9.65 -12.84
N ASP A 427 10.71 -9.79 -14.15
CA ASP A 427 10.89 -8.65 -15.04
C ASP A 427 9.60 -7.82 -15.18
N PHE A 428 9.67 -6.55 -14.79
CA PHE A 428 8.58 -5.59 -14.95
C PHE A 428 9.03 -4.38 -15.77
N ARG A 429 8.28 -4.08 -16.84
CA ARG A 429 8.59 -2.97 -17.74
C ARG A 429 7.79 -1.73 -17.40
N PHE A 430 8.48 -0.70 -16.91
CA PHE A 430 7.94 0.65 -16.89
C PHE A 430 7.95 1.23 -18.31
N VAL A 431 6.77 1.53 -18.81
CA VAL A 431 6.57 2.10 -20.15
C VAL A 431 6.20 3.57 -20.00
N ARG A 432 6.87 4.43 -20.76
CA ARG A 432 6.35 5.76 -21.08
C ARG A 432 5.30 5.58 -22.17
N THR A 433 4.03 5.79 -21.84
CA THR A 433 2.97 5.76 -22.85
C THR A 433 2.90 7.10 -23.55
N THR A 434 3.38 7.18 -24.79
CA THR A 434 3.02 8.25 -25.71
C THR A 434 1.54 8.10 -26.09
N PRO A 435 0.80 9.21 -26.30
CA PRO A 435 -0.61 9.11 -26.68
C PRO A 435 -0.80 8.29 -27.98
N PRO A 436 -1.95 7.64 -28.22
CA PRO A 436 -2.18 6.79 -29.42
C PRO A 436 -2.10 7.62 -30.71
N ALA A 437 -1.46 7.15 -31.79
CA ALA A 437 -1.52 7.83 -33.09
C ALA A 437 -2.99 7.88 -33.57
N GLY A 438 -3.48 9.05 -33.99
CA GLY A 438 -4.85 9.19 -34.53
C GLY A 438 -5.88 9.95 -33.68
N VAL A 439 -5.48 10.84 -32.76
CA VAL A 439 -6.36 11.91 -32.25
C VAL A 439 -6.46 12.97 -33.36
N ALA A 440 -7.15 12.61 -34.44
CA ALA A 440 -7.05 13.28 -35.74
C ALA A 440 -8.08 14.41 -35.84
N GLY A 441 -7.60 15.63 -36.13
CA GLY A 441 -8.44 16.69 -36.66
C GLY A 441 -7.83 18.08 -36.54
N HIS A 442 -7.16 18.40 -35.43
CA HIS A 442 -6.83 19.79 -35.12
C HIS A 442 -5.50 19.98 -34.37
N PRO A 443 -4.80 21.11 -34.59
CA PRO A 443 -3.62 21.47 -33.82
C PRO A 443 -3.98 21.81 -32.37
N PHE A 444 -3.03 21.63 -31.44
CA PHE A 444 -3.22 21.93 -30.02
C PHE A 444 -2.00 22.61 -29.40
N ALA A 445 -2.23 23.50 -28.42
CA ALA A 445 -1.19 24.31 -27.80
C ALA A 445 -0.95 23.95 -26.33
N VAL A 446 0.29 24.11 -25.88
CA VAL A 446 0.70 23.91 -24.49
C VAL A 446 1.45 25.13 -23.96
N GLY A 447 1.04 25.62 -22.79
CA GLY A 447 1.73 26.67 -22.04
C GLY A 447 2.57 26.14 -20.87
N ALA A 448 3.73 26.75 -20.62
CA ALA A 448 4.61 26.37 -19.51
C ALA A 448 4.05 26.73 -18.11
N PRO A 449 4.26 25.90 -17.08
CA PRO A 449 3.89 26.24 -15.70
C PRO A 449 4.79 27.33 -15.11
N ALA A 450 4.39 27.88 -13.94
CA ALA A 450 5.19 28.86 -13.22
C ALA A 450 6.53 28.25 -12.72
N GLY A 451 7.56 29.08 -12.62
CA GLY A 451 8.90 28.71 -12.11
C GLY A 451 9.92 28.27 -13.18
N ARG A 452 9.51 28.07 -14.44
CA ARG A 452 10.38 27.67 -15.55
C ARG A 452 10.46 28.73 -16.65
N PRO A 453 11.50 28.71 -17.51
CA PRO A 453 11.53 29.56 -18.71
C PRO A 453 10.25 29.36 -19.52
N GLY A 454 9.52 30.43 -19.72
CA GLY A 454 8.20 30.40 -20.32
C GLY A 454 8.24 30.13 -21.82
N LYS A 455 7.53 29.11 -22.30
CA LYS A 455 7.29 28.87 -23.73
C LYS A 455 5.85 28.48 -23.99
N VAL A 456 5.37 28.78 -25.20
CA VAL A 456 4.18 28.17 -25.81
C VAL A 456 4.66 27.23 -26.91
N THR A 457 4.08 26.04 -26.98
CA THR A 457 4.36 25.09 -28.07
C THR A 457 3.05 24.75 -28.75
N LEU A 458 2.96 24.95 -30.07
CA LEU A 458 1.86 24.50 -30.90
C LEU A 458 2.28 23.21 -31.60
N TYR A 459 1.41 22.21 -31.54
CA TYR A 459 1.59 20.93 -32.20
C TYR A 459 0.58 20.79 -33.34
N ASP A 460 1.00 20.17 -34.44
CA ASP A 460 0.11 19.67 -35.49
C ASP A 460 -0.76 18.52 -34.98
N ALA A 461 -1.78 18.15 -35.76
CA ALA A 461 -2.68 17.03 -35.42
C ALA A 461 -1.93 15.69 -35.31
N ASP A 462 -0.82 15.52 -36.03
CA ASP A 462 0.07 14.34 -35.96
C ASP A 462 1.12 14.43 -34.83
N ARG A 463 1.11 15.54 -34.08
CA ARG A 463 2.00 15.88 -32.97
C ARG A 463 3.42 16.30 -33.37
N SER A 464 3.69 16.58 -34.63
CA SER A 464 4.90 17.35 -34.93
C SER A 464 4.79 18.72 -34.26
N VAL A 465 5.92 19.20 -33.73
CA VAL A 465 5.97 20.58 -33.25
C VAL A 465 5.84 21.49 -34.46
N ARG A 466 4.76 22.26 -34.53
CA ARG A 466 4.60 23.29 -35.56
C ARG A 466 5.52 24.46 -35.26
N PHE A 467 5.48 24.99 -34.03
CA PHE A 467 6.40 26.02 -33.56
C PHE A 467 6.50 26.10 -32.03
N VAL A 468 7.53 26.84 -31.57
CA VAL A 468 7.69 27.28 -30.18
C VAL A 468 7.77 28.81 -30.15
N ALA A 469 6.97 29.45 -29.30
CA ALA A 469 6.88 30.91 -29.21
C ALA A 469 7.11 31.42 -27.78
N TYR A 470 7.60 32.68 -27.68
CA TYR A 470 7.90 33.37 -26.42
C TYR A 470 7.18 34.74 -26.27
N PRO A 471 5.84 34.82 -26.30
CA PRO A 471 5.06 36.08 -26.26
C PRO A 471 5.39 37.11 -25.18
N PHE A 472 5.91 36.66 -24.04
CA PHE A 472 6.25 37.49 -22.89
C PHE A 472 7.76 37.54 -22.60
N GLY A 473 8.58 37.03 -23.52
CA GLY A 473 10.03 36.90 -23.39
C GLY A 473 10.46 35.63 -22.63
N ALA A 474 11.59 35.06 -23.04
CA ALA A 474 12.10 33.80 -22.49
C ALA A 474 12.46 33.84 -20.99
N ALA A 475 12.70 35.04 -20.45
CA ALA A 475 13.00 35.25 -19.03
C ALA A 475 11.77 35.22 -18.12
N TYR A 476 10.54 35.29 -18.67
CA TYR A 476 9.32 35.29 -17.87
C TYR A 476 9.01 33.89 -17.31
N LYS A 477 8.86 33.80 -15.97
CA LYS A 477 8.63 32.55 -15.23
C LYS A 477 7.28 32.47 -14.52
N GLY A 478 6.34 33.36 -14.83
CA GLY A 478 5.05 33.45 -14.12
C GLY A 478 3.98 32.42 -14.53
N GLY A 479 4.31 31.52 -15.46
CA GLY A 479 3.37 30.52 -15.97
C GLY A 479 2.41 31.08 -17.02
N TRP A 480 1.88 30.20 -17.87
CA TRP A 480 1.16 30.54 -19.09
C TRP A 480 -0.15 29.75 -19.17
N ARG A 481 -1.20 30.38 -19.67
CA ARG A 481 -2.43 29.68 -20.12
C ARG A 481 -2.63 30.00 -21.59
N VAL A 482 -3.21 29.05 -22.32
CA VAL A 482 -3.41 29.17 -23.77
C VAL A 482 -4.83 28.74 -24.14
N ALA A 483 -5.32 29.28 -25.26
CA ALA A 483 -6.51 28.82 -25.97
C ALA A 483 -6.23 28.84 -27.48
N VAL A 484 -6.88 27.97 -28.24
CA VAL A 484 -6.63 27.79 -29.68
C VAL A 484 -7.90 28.05 -30.49
N GLY A 485 -7.81 28.91 -31.51
CA GLY A 485 -8.92 29.27 -32.40
C GLY A 485 -8.47 30.28 -33.44
N ASP A 486 -9.13 30.34 -34.59
CA ASP A 486 -8.81 31.31 -35.66
C ASP A 486 -9.25 32.72 -35.22
N VAL A 487 -8.37 33.43 -34.53
CA VAL A 487 -8.65 34.77 -33.99
C VAL A 487 -8.09 35.87 -34.88
N THR A 488 -7.34 35.52 -35.91
CA THR A 488 -6.82 36.44 -36.92
C THR A 488 -7.74 36.53 -38.15
N GLY A 489 -8.58 35.51 -38.37
CA GLY A 489 -9.53 35.41 -39.49
C GLY A 489 -8.90 34.91 -40.78
N ASP A 490 -7.76 34.20 -40.69
CA ASP A 490 -7.01 33.70 -41.85
C ASP A 490 -7.39 32.25 -42.24
N GLY A 491 -8.33 31.64 -41.51
CA GLY A 491 -8.77 30.26 -41.68
C GLY A 491 -7.88 29.23 -40.97
N VAL A 492 -6.84 29.66 -40.26
CA VAL A 492 -5.92 28.82 -39.49
C VAL A 492 -6.07 29.11 -38.00
N ALA A 493 -6.15 28.05 -37.19
CA ALA A 493 -6.27 28.24 -35.75
C ALA A 493 -5.00 28.84 -35.14
N ASP A 494 -5.16 29.96 -34.44
CA ASP A 494 -4.11 30.71 -33.74
C ASP A 494 -4.03 30.33 -32.25
N VAL A 495 -3.02 30.85 -31.55
CA VAL A 495 -2.87 30.66 -30.10
C VAL A 495 -2.96 31.99 -29.35
N VAL A 496 -3.90 32.09 -28.42
CA VAL A 496 -3.97 33.20 -27.47
C VAL A 496 -3.26 32.80 -26.18
N ALA A 497 -2.15 33.46 -25.86
CA ALA A 497 -1.36 33.21 -24.66
C ALA A 497 -1.60 34.29 -23.60
N VAL A 498 -1.78 33.89 -22.34
CA VAL A 498 -1.99 34.80 -21.20
C VAL A 498 -1.14 34.45 -19.99
N THR A 499 -0.83 35.45 -19.17
CA THR A 499 -0.03 35.29 -17.95
C THR A 499 -0.83 34.62 -16.83
N ALA A 500 -0.30 33.55 -16.23
CA ALA A 500 -0.94 32.87 -15.11
C ALA A 500 -0.72 33.59 -13.76
N SER A 501 0.34 34.40 -13.65
CA SER A 501 0.68 35.22 -12.48
C SER A 501 1.51 36.46 -12.86
N GLY A 502 1.71 37.39 -11.93
CA GLY A 502 2.43 38.64 -12.21
C GLY A 502 1.58 39.64 -12.99
N ALA A 503 2.22 40.58 -13.69
CA ALA A 503 1.52 41.61 -14.46
C ALA A 503 0.62 40.95 -15.53
N ALA A 504 -0.66 41.29 -15.54
CA ALA A 504 -1.62 40.71 -16.46
C ALA A 504 -1.32 41.11 -17.91
N ARG A 505 -1.04 40.11 -18.77
CA ARG A 505 -0.78 40.30 -20.21
C ARG A 505 -1.45 39.22 -21.03
N ALA A 506 -1.79 39.58 -22.26
CA ALA A 506 -2.39 38.70 -23.26
C ALA A 506 -1.82 39.03 -24.65
N ARG A 507 -1.42 38.01 -25.41
CA ARG A 507 -0.81 38.12 -26.74
C ARG A 507 -1.36 37.02 -27.65
N VAL A 508 -1.48 37.35 -28.93
CA VAL A 508 -1.90 36.41 -29.97
C VAL A 508 -0.65 35.93 -30.72
N ILE A 509 -0.58 34.64 -31.01
CA ILE A 509 0.44 34.02 -31.85
C ILE A 509 -0.27 33.45 -33.06
N ASP A 510 0.15 33.89 -34.24
CA ASP A 510 -0.38 33.44 -35.52
C ASP A 510 -0.09 31.95 -35.73
N GLY A 511 -1.13 31.18 -36.05
CA GLY A 511 -1.09 29.72 -36.14
C GLY A 511 -0.34 29.18 -37.36
N SER A 512 -0.15 30.02 -38.38
CA SER A 512 0.54 29.66 -39.63
C SER A 512 2.04 29.99 -39.57
N THR A 513 2.39 31.13 -38.97
CA THR A 513 3.76 31.67 -38.94
C THR A 513 4.49 31.47 -37.61
N GLY A 514 3.76 31.26 -36.51
CA GLY A 514 4.31 31.24 -35.15
C GLY A 514 4.75 32.62 -34.64
N ALA A 515 4.46 33.69 -35.39
CA ALA A 515 4.80 35.05 -35.01
C ALA A 515 3.79 35.61 -34.00
N VAL A 516 4.28 36.37 -33.02
CA VAL A 516 3.40 37.08 -32.10
C VAL A 516 2.80 38.28 -32.84
N THR A 517 1.49 38.28 -33.06
CA THR A 517 0.75 39.26 -33.86
C THR A 517 -0.19 40.11 -33.01
N GLY A 518 -0.69 41.20 -33.60
CA GLY A 518 -1.64 42.11 -32.98
C GLY A 518 -1.10 42.90 -31.77
N PRO A 519 -1.95 43.76 -31.18
CA PRO A 519 -1.60 44.50 -29.97
C PRO A 519 -1.59 43.59 -28.73
N GLN A 520 -0.93 44.04 -27.67
CA GLN A 520 -1.10 43.42 -26.35
C GLN A 520 -2.50 43.74 -25.81
N LEU A 521 -3.38 42.74 -25.73
CA LEU A 521 -4.80 42.93 -25.39
C LEU A 521 -5.01 43.38 -23.94
N LEU A 522 -4.06 43.04 -23.06
CA LEU A 522 -4.00 43.50 -21.67
C LEU A 522 -2.64 44.15 -21.40
N GLY A 523 -2.58 45.46 -21.18
CA GLY A 523 -1.32 46.16 -20.88
C GLY A 523 -1.47 47.56 -20.27
N ALA A 524 -0.74 47.78 -19.15
CA ALA A 524 -0.58 49.01 -18.35
C ALA A 524 -1.69 49.41 -17.35
N THR A 525 -2.61 48.53 -16.96
CA THR A 525 -3.69 48.86 -15.98
C THR A 525 -3.31 48.69 -14.50
N GLY A 526 -2.04 48.41 -14.18
CA GLY A 526 -1.57 48.15 -12.80
C GLY A 526 -2.04 46.83 -12.19
N TYR A 527 -2.90 46.05 -12.85
CA TYR A 527 -3.38 44.77 -12.34
C TYR A 527 -2.30 43.68 -12.40
N THR A 528 -2.04 43.08 -11.24
CA THR A 528 -1.14 41.94 -11.07
C THR A 528 -1.97 40.77 -10.55
N GLY A 529 -2.03 39.68 -11.30
CA GLY A 529 -2.88 38.53 -10.98
C GLY A 529 -3.14 37.59 -12.15
N PRO A 530 -3.91 36.51 -11.92
CA PRO A 530 -4.17 35.51 -12.94
C PRO A 530 -5.10 36.04 -14.04
N VAL A 531 -4.78 35.70 -15.29
CA VAL A 531 -5.66 35.91 -16.46
C VAL A 531 -6.13 34.56 -16.98
N PHE A 532 -7.42 34.40 -17.21
CA PHE A 532 -8.02 33.23 -17.86
C PHE A 532 -8.45 33.60 -19.28
N VAL A 533 -8.41 32.64 -20.19
CA VAL A 533 -8.68 32.87 -21.62
C VAL A 533 -9.60 31.80 -22.16
N ALA A 534 -10.52 32.21 -23.04
CA ALA A 534 -11.32 31.35 -23.89
C ALA A 534 -11.45 32.01 -25.28
N VAL A 535 -11.65 31.20 -26.31
CA VAL A 535 -11.86 31.66 -27.69
C VAL A 535 -13.10 31.03 -28.29
N GLY A 536 -13.80 31.78 -29.14
CA GLY A 536 -14.98 31.31 -29.87
C GLY A 536 -15.73 32.49 -30.51
N ASP A 537 -16.52 32.22 -31.55
CA ASP A 537 -17.20 33.25 -32.36
C ASP A 537 -18.46 33.80 -31.63
N VAL A 538 -18.24 34.71 -30.69
CA VAL A 538 -19.31 35.36 -29.93
C VAL A 538 -19.98 36.47 -30.75
N THR A 539 -19.38 36.90 -31.86
CA THR A 539 -19.93 37.92 -32.75
C THR A 539 -20.77 37.35 -33.89
N GLY A 540 -20.61 36.07 -34.22
CA GLY A 540 -21.26 35.38 -35.32
C GLY A 540 -20.71 35.77 -36.69
N ASP A 541 -19.47 36.27 -36.76
CA ASP A 541 -18.85 36.76 -38.00
C ASP A 541 -17.95 35.71 -38.69
N GLY A 542 -17.88 34.50 -38.12
CA GLY A 542 -17.06 33.40 -38.61
C GLY A 542 -15.61 33.43 -38.11
N THR A 543 -15.18 34.49 -37.44
CA THR A 543 -13.85 34.59 -36.82
C THR A 543 -13.99 34.35 -35.31
N ALA A 544 -13.07 33.59 -34.70
CA ALA A 544 -13.11 33.39 -33.27
C ALA A 544 -12.77 34.70 -32.53
N ASP A 545 -13.55 35.02 -31.51
CA ASP A 545 -13.32 36.14 -30.60
C ASP A 545 -12.58 35.68 -29.34
N ILE A 546 -12.06 36.62 -28.56
CA ILE A 546 -11.23 36.35 -27.38
C ILE A 546 -11.92 36.87 -26.13
N ALA A 547 -12.23 35.99 -25.17
CA ALA A 547 -12.64 36.37 -23.82
C ALA A 547 -11.48 36.23 -22.82
N LEU A 548 -11.28 37.27 -22.01
CA LEU A 548 -10.27 37.32 -20.95
C LEU A 548 -10.94 37.56 -19.59
N GLY A 549 -10.76 36.61 -18.67
CA GLY A 549 -11.23 36.69 -17.29
C GLY A 549 -10.14 37.22 -16.35
N THR A 550 -10.44 38.25 -15.56
CA THR A 550 -9.54 38.82 -14.55
C THR A 550 -10.27 39.17 -13.27
N ASN A 551 -9.53 39.34 -12.18
CA ASN A 551 -10.07 39.82 -10.91
C ASN A 551 -9.92 41.35 -10.74
N GLN A 552 -9.75 42.09 -11.84
CA GLN A 552 -9.45 43.52 -11.80
C GLN A 552 -10.67 44.34 -11.33
N GLY A 553 -10.64 44.80 -10.07
CA GLY A 553 -11.74 45.55 -9.45
C GLY A 553 -12.97 44.69 -9.16
N GLY A 554 -12.80 43.37 -9.06
CA GLY A 554 -13.87 42.38 -9.00
C GLY A 554 -13.85 41.42 -10.19
N PRO A 555 -14.86 40.54 -10.32
CA PRO A 555 -14.94 39.63 -11.46
C PRO A 555 -15.23 40.39 -12.76
N LEU A 556 -14.27 40.38 -13.67
CA LEU A 556 -14.28 41.10 -14.94
C LEU A 556 -14.00 40.14 -16.11
N ALA A 557 -14.92 40.08 -17.07
CA ALA A 557 -14.69 39.44 -18.37
C ALA A 557 -14.57 40.52 -19.46
N GLN A 558 -13.47 40.53 -20.20
CA GLN A 558 -13.25 41.42 -21.35
C GLN A 558 -13.30 40.61 -22.64
N VAL A 559 -14.09 41.06 -23.60
CA VAL A 559 -14.23 40.39 -24.90
C VAL A 559 -13.59 41.27 -25.98
N PHE A 560 -12.77 40.67 -26.82
CA PHE A 560 -12.07 41.30 -27.94
C PHE A 560 -12.47 40.62 -29.24
N ARG A 561 -12.77 41.42 -30.25
CA ARG A 561 -13.17 40.92 -31.56
C ARG A 561 -11.99 40.30 -32.31
N GLY A 562 -12.19 39.13 -32.92
CA GLY A 562 -11.26 38.49 -33.84
C GLY A 562 -10.90 39.37 -35.04
N GLY A 563 -9.69 39.22 -35.59
CA GLY A 563 -9.13 40.00 -36.69
C GLY A 563 -8.72 41.44 -36.29
N THR A 564 -9.61 42.21 -35.66
CA THR A 564 -9.35 43.63 -35.31
C THR A 564 -8.73 43.81 -33.92
N PHE A 565 -8.89 42.83 -33.03
CA PHE A 565 -8.45 42.87 -31.63
C PHE A 565 -9.01 44.03 -30.80
N GLN A 566 -10.09 44.67 -31.26
CA GLN A 566 -10.74 45.73 -30.52
C GLN A 566 -11.57 45.15 -29.38
N ARG A 567 -11.50 45.76 -28.19
CA ARG A 567 -12.35 45.35 -27.06
C ARG A 567 -13.80 45.74 -27.34
N ILE A 568 -14.67 44.74 -27.47
CA ILE A 568 -16.09 44.92 -27.75
C ILE A 568 -16.97 44.89 -26.51
N ALA A 569 -16.50 44.28 -25.41
CA ALA A 569 -17.23 44.27 -24.14
C ALA A 569 -16.29 44.23 -22.92
N ALA A 570 -16.79 44.77 -21.80
CA ALA A 570 -16.16 44.67 -20.48
C ALA A 570 -17.26 44.43 -19.42
N ILE A 571 -17.47 43.17 -19.06
CA ILE A 571 -18.59 42.72 -18.26
C ILE A 571 -18.16 42.57 -16.81
N ARG A 572 -18.77 43.36 -15.93
CA ARG A 572 -18.52 43.33 -14.48
C ARG A 572 -19.64 42.61 -13.75
N ASN A 573 -19.28 41.66 -12.91
CA ASN A 573 -20.20 40.93 -12.05
C ASN A 573 -20.24 41.51 -10.62
N THR A 574 -21.20 41.05 -9.83
CA THR A 574 -21.39 41.54 -8.46
C THR A 574 -20.13 41.37 -7.61
N THR A 575 -19.73 42.41 -6.88
CA THR A 575 -18.48 42.39 -6.10
C THR A 575 -18.68 41.93 -4.66
N SER A 576 -19.91 42.01 -4.14
CA SER A 576 -20.22 41.60 -2.77
C SER A 576 -19.95 40.11 -2.57
N GLY A 577 -19.08 39.81 -1.60
CA GLY A 577 -18.68 38.44 -1.26
C GLY A 577 -17.71 37.76 -2.22
N PHE A 578 -17.17 38.47 -3.22
CA PHE A 578 -16.20 37.95 -4.19
C PHE A 578 -14.88 37.55 -3.51
N LYS A 579 -14.31 36.42 -3.94
CA LYS A 579 -13.07 35.82 -3.40
C LYS A 579 -12.00 35.54 -4.45
N GLY A 580 -12.23 35.88 -5.74
CA GLY A 580 -11.26 35.69 -6.82
C GLY A 580 -11.64 34.61 -7.85
N ASN A 581 -10.68 34.27 -8.70
CA ASN A 581 -10.75 33.23 -9.75
C ASN A 581 -11.88 33.44 -10.77
N THR A 582 -11.81 34.53 -11.53
CA THR A 582 -12.71 34.78 -12.65
C THR A 582 -12.29 34.01 -13.88
N GLN A 583 -13.02 32.93 -14.22
CA GLN A 583 -12.79 32.17 -15.46
C GLN A 583 -13.84 32.47 -16.51
N VAL A 584 -13.53 32.13 -17.75
CA VAL A 584 -14.37 32.36 -18.93
C VAL A 584 -14.40 31.11 -19.80
N ALA A 585 -15.53 30.86 -20.46
CA ALA A 585 -15.70 29.86 -21.50
C ALA A 585 -16.65 30.42 -22.57
N ILE A 586 -16.48 30.00 -23.83
CA ILE A 586 -17.30 30.45 -24.96
C ILE A 586 -17.82 29.21 -25.70
N ALA A 587 -19.14 29.14 -25.91
CA ALA A 587 -19.81 28.16 -26.78
C ALA A 587 -21.29 28.54 -26.94
N ASP A 588 -21.99 28.00 -27.93
CA ASP A 588 -23.43 28.24 -28.14
C ASP A 588 -24.28 27.45 -27.12
N VAL A 589 -24.54 28.05 -25.95
CA VAL A 589 -25.26 27.39 -24.85
C VAL A 589 -26.77 27.39 -25.09
N ASN A 590 -27.26 28.35 -25.86
CA ASN A 590 -28.68 28.58 -26.08
C ASN A 590 -29.22 28.01 -27.42
N GLY A 591 -28.33 27.51 -28.29
CA GLY A 591 -28.65 26.87 -29.57
C GLY A 591 -29.05 27.85 -30.68
N ASP A 592 -28.67 29.13 -30.58
CA ASP A 592 -28.99 30.18 -31.57
C ASP A 592 -27.94 30.33 -32.67
N THR A 593 -26.96 29.43 -32.73
CA THR A 593 -25.81 29.38 -33.65
C THR A 593 -24.75 30.44 -33.41
N ARG A 594 -24.93 31.31 -32.41
CA ARG A 594 -23.93 32.30 -32.02
C ARG A 594 -23.36 31.93 -30.65
N ALA A 595 -22.05 31.97 -30.51
CA ALA A 595 -21.46 31.54 -29.25
C ALA A 595 -21.83 32.50 -28.11
N ASP A 596 -22.07 31.94 -26.94
CA ASP A 596 -22.39 32.64 -25.71
C ASP A 596 -21.15 32.75 -24.79
N LEU A 597 -21.20 33.66 -23.82
CA LEU A 597 -20.15 33.79 -22.82
C LEU A 597 -20.59 33.26 -21.46
N VAL A 598 -19.83 32.28 -20.94
CA VAL A 598 -19.94 31.81 -19.56
C VAL A 598 -18.79 32.38 -18.74
N VAL A 599 -19.11 32.99 -17.60
CA VAL A 599 -18.15 33.52 -16.62
C VAL A 599 -18.37 32.80 -15.30
N THR A 600 -17.30 32.36 -14.64
CA THR A 600 -17.36 31.83 -13.27
C THR A 600 -16.54 32.69 -12.33
N ALA A 601 -16.95 32.79 -11.07
CA ALA A 601 -16.20 33.50 -10.04
C ALA A 601 -16.48 32.93 -8.65
N LEU A 602 -15.47 32.93 -7.78
CA LEU A 602 -15.62 32.41 -6.41
C LEU A 602 -16.25 33.46 -5.49
N TYR A 603 -17.24 33.04 -4.71
CA TYR A 603 -17.86 33.82 -3.64
C TYR A 603 -17.89 33.02 -2.34
N GLY A 604 -18.24 33.66 -1.21
CA GLY A 604 -18.28 33.00 0.10
C GLY A 604 -19.15 31.73 0.17
N ALA A 605 -20.23 31.63 -0.61
CA ALA A 605 -21.12 30.47 -0.65
C ALA A 605 -20.74 29.40 -1.72
N GLY A 606 -19.65 29.61 -2.46
CA GLY A 606 -19.21 28.74 -3.56
C GLY A 606 -19.00 29.48 -4.88
N THR A 607 -18.73 28.70 -5.94
CA THR A 607 -18.52 29.26 -7.29
C THR A 607 -19.84 29.66 -7.93
N ARG A 608 -19.97 30.92 -8.36
CA ARG A 608 -21.13 31.43 -9.11
C ARG A 608 -20.88 31.34 -10.60
N VAL A 609 -21.93 31.05 -11.36
CA VAL A 609 -21.92 30.92 -12.83
C VAL A 609 -22.80 31.99 -13.46
N PHE A 610 -22.26 32.62 -14.49
CA PHE A 610 -22.82 33.77 -15.17
C PHE A 610 -22.86 33.51 -16.68
N GLY A 611 -24.04 33.30 -17.29
CA GLY A 611 -24.19 33.17 -18.74
C GLY A 611 -24.70 34.45 -19.39
N TYR A 612 -24.11 34.85 -20.52
CA TYR A 612 -24.48 36.03 -21.30
C TYR A 612 -24.70 35.66 -22.76
N ASN A 613 -25.79 36.18 -23.33
CA ASN A 613 -26.17 35.87 -24.69
C ASN A 613 -25.20 36.55 -25.68
N GLY A 614 -24.61 35.78 -26.58
CA GLY A 614 -23.66 36.26 -27.59
C GLY A 614 -24.19 37.42 -28.43
N THR A 615 -25.48 37.40 -28.78
CA THR A 615 -26.16 38.46 -29.56
C THR A 615 -26.12 39.83 -28.89
N SER A 616 -26.01 39.86 -27.56
CA SER A 616 -25.94 41.10 -26.77
C SER A 616 -24.53 41.62 -26.52
N ILE A 617 -23.50 40.85 -26.89
CA ILE A 617 -22.08 41.20 -26.70
C ILE A 617 -21.62 42.00 -27.92
N ALA A 618 -21.77 43.31 -27.82
CA ALA A 618 -21.36 44.27 -28.84
C ALA A 618 -20.90 45.60 -28.22
N PRO A 619 -20.12 46.43 -28.95
CA PRO A 619 -19.66 47.72 -28.45
C PRO A 619 -20.83 48.62 -28.02
N GLY A 620 -20.79 49.08 -26.77
CA GLY A 620 -21.80 50.00 -26.21
C GLY A 620 -23.13 49.35 -25.84
N SER A 621 -23.31 48.04 -26.07
CA SER A 621 -24.50 47.29 -25.68
C SER A 621 -24.44 46.84 -24.23
N THR A 622 -25.60 46.63 -23.61
CA THR A 622 -25.71 46.01 -22.29
C THR A 622 -25.85 44.49 -22.45
N PRO A 623 -24.90 43.68 -21.95
CA PRO A 623 -25.00 42.23 -22.03
C PRO A 623 -26.24 41.68 -21.31
N VAL A 624 -26.96 40.78 -21.99
CA VAL A 624 -28.19 40.15 -21.51
C VAL A 624 -27.87 38.78 -20.92
N ARG A 625 -28.52 38.43 -19.80
CA ARG A 625 -28.35 37.14 -19.12
C ARG A 625 -29.08 36.02 -19.87
N LEU A 626 -28.42 34.88 -20.05
CA LEU A 626 -29.05 33.66 -20.59
C LEU A 626 -29.91 32.94 -19.56
N PHE A 627 -29.43 32.90 -18.32
CA PHE A 627 -30.07 32.18 -17.23
C PHE A 627 -29.80 32.86 -15.87
N PRO A 628 -30.60 32.57 -14.83
CA PRO A 628 -30.38 33.05 -13.47
C PRO A 628 -28.99 32.69 -12.94
N ILE A 629 -28.45 33.44 -11.97
CA ILE A 629 -27.14 33.11 -11.39
C ILE A 629 -27.21 31.74 -10.70
N ILE A 630 -26.38 30.80 -11.15
CA ILE A 630 -26.24 29.48 -10.52
C ILE A 630 -25.14 29.55 -9.47
N SER A 631 -25.33 28.90 -8.32
CA SER A 631 -24.28 28.71 -7.31
C SER A 631 -23.96 27.23 -7.18
N LEU A 632 -22.69 26.87 -7.40
CA LEU A 632 -22.19 25.50 -7.27
C LEU A 632 -21.73 25.22 -5.84
N GLY A 633 -22.22 24.13 -5.22
CA GLY A 633 -21.85 23.66 -3.88
C GLY A 633 -20.91 22.44 -3.88
N GLY A 634 -20.66 21.87 -2.70
CA GLY A 634 -19.85 20.66 -2.55
C GLY A 634 -18.37 20.85 -2.90
N ALA A 635 -17.86 20.09 -3.88
CA ALA A 635 -16.47 20.18 -4.36
C ALA A 635 -16.12 21.55 -5.00
N TYR A 636 -17.10 22.40 -5.26
CA TYR A 636 -16.95 23.72 -5.88
C TYR A 636 -17.12 24.89 -4.90
N THR A 637 -16.99 24.61 -3.60
CA THR A 637 -16.77 25.62 -2.55
C THR A 637 -15.41 26.32 -2.68
N LYS A 638 -14.50 25.73 -3.48
CA LYS A 638 -13.27 26.32 -3.98
C LYS A 638 -13.40 26.62 -5.49
N PRO A 639 -12.48 27.39 -6.10
CA PRO A 639 -12.65 27.82 -7.47
C PRO A 639 -12.71 26.67 -8.48
N ALA A 640 -13.75 26.64 -9.32
CA ALA A 640 -13.90 25.64 -10.37
C ALA A 640 -13.10 25.98 -11.63
N PHE A 641 -12.66 24.94 -12.36
CA PHE A 641 -12.30 25.05 -13.77
C PHE A 641 -13.56 24.92 -14.63
N VAL A 642 -13.69 25.69 -15.71
CA VAL A 642 -14.86 25.67 -16.59
C VAL A 642 -14.47 25.45 -18.05
N ALA A 643 -15.25 24.63 -18.74
CA ALA A 643 -15.26 24.47 -20.20
C ALA A 643 -16.71 24.32 -20.68
N THR A 644 -16.94 24.58 -21.96
CA THR A 644 -18.27 24.48 -22.58
C THR A 644 -18.20 23.80 -23.94
N GLY A 645 -19.22 23.03 -24.29
CA GLY A 645 -19.39 22.39 -25.60
C GLY A 645 -20.43 21.28 -25.58
N ASP A 646 -20.91 20.86 -26.74
CA ASP A 646 -21.99 19.88 -26.87
C ASP A 646 -21.48 18.44 -26.62
N VAL A 647 -21.42 18.06 -25.34
CA VAL A 647 -20.89 16.76 -24.91
C VAL A 647 -21.95 15.66 -24.88
N ASN A 648 -23.21 15.99 -25.12
CA ASN A 648 -24.30 15.03 -25.16
C ASN A 648 -24.91 14.86 -26.57
N GLY A 649 -24.52 15.69 -27.54
CA GLY A 649 -24.95 15.66 -28.94
C GLY A 649 -26.36 16.22 -29.16
N ASP A 650 -26.85 17.10 -28.28
CA ASP A 650 -28.22 17.62 -28.35
C ASP A 650 -28.36 18.95 -29.13
N GLY A 651 -27.26 19.48 -29.65
CA GLY A 651 -27.17 20.72 -30.40
C GLY A 651 -26.99 21.97 -29.53
N TYR A 652 -26.87 21.82 -28.20
CA TYR A 652 -26.64 22.91 -27.27
C TYR A 652 -25.34 22.66 -26.51
N ALA A 653 -24.51 23.68 -26.36
CA ALA A 653 -23.29 23.55 -25.58
C ALA A 653 -23.58 23.40 -24.08
N ASP A 654 -23.05 22.34 -23.49
CA ASP A 654 -23.16 22.05 -22.06
C ASP A 654 -22.06 22.73 -21.24
N LEU A 655 -22.27 22.82 -19.92
CA LEU A 655 -21.32 23.42 -18.98
C LEU A 655 -20.60 22.32 -18.20
N VAL A 656 -19.27 22.28 -18.33
CA VAL A 656 -18.39 21.30 -17.68
C VAL A 656 -17.55 21.98 -16.61
N PHE A 657 -17.56 21.42 -15.40
CA PHE A 657 -16.81 21.94 -14.26
C PHE A 657 -15.81 20.91 -13.72
N GLY A 658 -14.57 21.33 -13.53
CA GLY A 658 -13.54 20.56 -12.83
C GLY A 658 -13.26 21.13 -11.43
N SER A 659 -13.08 20.27 -10.44
CA SER A 659 -12.87 20.68 -9.05
C SER A 659 -11.51 21.36 -8.83
N ALA A 660 -11.45 22.25 -7.83
CA ALA A 660 -10.22 22.95 -7.46
C ALA A 660 -9.14 22.01 -6.86
N PRO A 661 -7.90 22.51 -6.65
CA PRO A 661 -6.94 21.85 -5.75
C PRO A 661 -7.48 21.69 -4.32
N ALA A 662 -7.02 20.65 -3.62
CA ALA A 662 -7.32 20.38 -2.21
C ALA A 662 -8.81 20.21 -1.90
N VAL A 663 -9.57 19.65 -2.84
CA VAL A 663 -10.89 19.05 -2.67
C VAL A 663 -10.89 17.70 -3.39
N ALA A 664 -11.84 16.82 -3.07
CA ALA A 664 -11.99 15.56 -3.81
C ALA A 664 -12.16 15.84 -5.30
N ALA A 665 -11.34 15.17 -6.12
CA ALA A 665 -11.33 15.36 -7.57
C ALA A 665 -12.68 14.96 -8.17
N ASN A 666 -13.33 15.89 -8.87
CA ASN A 666 -14.62 15.65 -9.48
C ASN A 666 -14.77 16.48 -10.75
N VAL A 667 -15.49 15.92 -11.72
CA VAL A 667 -16.02 16.62 -12.88
C VAL A 667 -17.53 16.60 -12.81
N THR A 668 -18.19 17.71 -13.13
CA THR A 668 -19.65 17.82 -13.18
C THR A 668 -20.08 18.49 -14.46
N VAL A 669 -21.06 17.90 -15.14
CA VAL A 669 -21.62 18.40 -16.40
C VAL A 669 -23.07 18.81 -16.18
N PHE A 670 -23.45 20.00 -16.65
CA PHE A 670 -24.82 20.50 -16.64
C PHE A 670 -25.31 20.76 -18.06
N SER A 671 -26.58 20.45 -18.32
CA SER A 671 -27.22 20.66 -19.62
C SER A 671 -27.34 22.15 -19.94
N GLY A 672 -26.76 22.56 -21.07
CA GLY A 672 -26.89 23.91 -21.59
C GLY A 672 -28.33 24.20 -22.02
N LYS A 673 -28.92 23.27 -22.77
CA LYS A 673 -30.32 23.31 -23.22
C LYS A 673 -31.30 23.57 -22.08
N ALA A 674 -31.23 22.77 -21.01
CA ALA A 674 -32.13 22.92 -19.88
C ALA A 674 -31.94 24.27 -19.18
N LEU A 675 -30.69 24.72 -19.05
CA LEU A 675 -30.37 26.01 -18.46
C LEU A 675 -30.91 27.18 -19.28
N ALA A 676 -30.70 27.18 -20.60
CA ALA A 676 -31.17 28.23 -21.48
C ALA A 676 -32.71 28.28 -21.57
N GLN A 677 -33.38 27.12 -21.61
CA GLN A 677 -34.82 27.06 -21.83
C GLN A 677 -35.65 27.19 -20.54
N THR A 678 -35.13 26.72 -19.41
CA THR A 678 -35.91 26.66 -18.14
C THR A 678 -35.28 27.45 -17.01
N GLY A 679 -34.02 27.89 -17.15
CA GLY A 679 -33.24 28.50 -16.07
C GLY A 679 -32.78 27.53 -14.99
N ALA A 680 -33.11 26.23 -15.09
CA ALA A 680 -32.81 25.22 -14.07
C ALA A 680 -31.55 24.41 -14.39
N PRO A 681 -30.60 24.24 -13.45
CA PRO A 681 -29.40 23.44 -13.66
C PRO A 681 -29.73 21.93 -13.62
N VAL A 682 -29.80 21.29 -14.79
CA VAL A 682 -29.96 19.84 -14.91
C VAL A 682 -28.59 19.19 -15.05
N LYS A 683 -28.23 18.29 -14.12
CA LYS A 683 -26.95 17.60 -14.12
C LYS A 683 -26.96 16.40 -15.06
N LEU A 684 -26.05 16.37 -16.02
CA LEU A 684 -25.87 15.27 -16.97
C LEU A 684 -24.94 14.17 -16.44
N ALA A 685 -23.84 14.56 -15.77
CA ALA A 685 -22.86 13.63 -15.21
C ALA A 685 -22.14 14.21 -13.98
N SER A 686 -21.68 13.34 -13.09
CA SER A 686 -20.71 13.69 -12.05
C SER A 686 -19.83 12.50 -11.70
N PHE A 687 -18.52 12.65 -11.85
CA PHE A 687 -17.58 11.55 -11.63
C PHE A 687 -16.18 12.05 -11.26
N ALA A 688 -15.44 11.24 -10.48
CA ALA A 688 -14.01 11.45 -10.27
C ALA A 688 -13.23 10.95 -11.50
N PRO A 689 -12.19 11.65 -12.00
CA PRO A 689 -11.29 11.09 -13.03
C PRO A 689 -10.35 10.01 -12.46
N PRO A 690 -9.69 9.16 -13.30
CA PRO A 690 -8.69 8.19 -12.85
C PRO A 690 -7.49 8.83 -12.15
N ALA A 691 -6.92 8.14 -11.15
CA ALA A 691 -5.69 8.51 -10.43
C ALA A 691 -5.62 9.99 -9.98
N PRO A 692 -6.63 10.53 -9.28
CA PRO A 692 -6.65 11.95 -8.96
C PRO A 692 -5.62 12.31 -7.91
N GLY A 693 -4.55 13.00 -8.30
CA GLY A 693 -3.71 13.73 -7.37
C GLY A 693 -4.53 14.90 -6.79
N THR A 694 -4.86 14.84 -5.49
CA THR A 694 -5.65 15.89 -4.81
C THR A 694 -4.93 17.24 -4.76
N ALA A 695 -3.63 17.27 -5.04
CA ALA A 695 -2.77 18.45 -4.94
C ALA A 695 -3.01 19.52 -6.03
N THR A 696 -3.49 19.15 -7.23
CA THR A 696 -3.52 20.09 -8.39
C THR A 696 -4.92 20.48 -8.89
N GLY A 697 -5.98 19.83 -8.41
CA GLY A 697 -7.34 19.95 -8.93
C GLY A 697 -7.53 19.25 -10.29
N VAL A 698 -8.72 19.40 -10.88
CA VAL A 698 -9.09 18.79 -12.17
C VAL A 698 -9.30 19.90 -13.20
N ARG A 699 -8.42 20.01 -14.20
CA ARG A 699 -8.69 20.86 -15.37
C ARG A 699 -9.63 20.14 -16.33
N VAL A 700 -10.41 20.90 -17.07
CA VAL A 700 -11.38 20.39 -18.03
C VAL A 700 -11.23 21.13 -19.36
N ALA A 701 -11.41 20.41 -20.46
CA ALA A 701 -11.58 20.94 -21.80
C ALA A 701 -12.63 20.11 -22.53
N VAL A 702 -13.28 20.71 -23.51
CA VAL A 702 -14.35 20.07 -24.30
C VAL A 702 -14.04 20.27 -25.78
N ARG A 703 -13.94 19.17 -26.53
CA ARG A 703 -13.73 19.18 -27.98
C ARG A 703 -13.97 17.80 -28.54
N ASP A 704 -14.45 17.69 -29.78
CA ASP A 704 -14.48 16.43 -30.51
C ASP A 704 -13.03 15.93 -30.73
N ALA A 705 -12.64 14.90 -29.99
CA ALA A 705 -11.28 14.38 -29.96
C ALA A 705 -11.13 13.08 -30.75
N ASP A 706 -12.23 12.36 -31.02
CA ASP A 706 -12.25 11.17 -31.86
C ASP A 706 -12.82 11.39 -33.28
N GLY A 707 -13.29 12.61 -33.58
CA GLY A 707 -13.77 13.03 -34.89
C GLY A 707 -15.19 12.54 -35.19
N ASP A 708 -15.98 12.20 -34.17
CA ASP A 708 -17.32 11.64 -34.33
C ASP A 708 -18.44 12.70 -34.44
N GLY A 709 -18.09 13.98 -34.38
CA GLY A 709 -19.00 15.11 -34.46
C GLY A 709 -19.68 15.48 -33.13
N THR A 710 -19.44 14.72 -32.06
CA THR A 710 -19.87 15.05 -30.68
C THR A 710 -18.66 15.52 -29.89
N ALA A 711 -18.82 16.52 -29.01
CA ALA A 711 -17.68 16.96 -28.22
C ALA A 711 -17.32 15.92 -27.14
N ASP A 712 -16.04 15.61 -27.02
CA ASP A 712 -15.49 14.78 -25.95
C ASP A 712 -15.06 15.62 -24.75
N LEU A 713 -14.97 14.94 -23.61
CA LEU A 713 -14.55 15.55 -22.35
C LEU A 713 -13.10 15.18 -22.02
N LEU A 714 -12.22 16.17 -21.97
CA LEU A 714 -10.84 16.00 -21.57
C LEU A 714 -10.63 16.50 -20.15
N THR A 715 -9.84 15.75 -19.37
CA THR A 715 -9.50 16.10 -18.00
C THR A 715 -8.01 15.96 -17.75
N SER A 716 -7.46 16.82 -16.89
CA SER A 716 -6.13 16.59 -16.31
C SER A 716 -6.16 16.71 -14.79
N SER A 717 -5.52 15.75 -14.11
CA SER A 717 -5.29 15.75 -12.67
C SER A 717 -3.88 15.25 -12.40
N GLY A 718 -3.04 16.09 -11.79
CA GLY A 718 -1.60 15.90 -11.83
C GLY A 718 -1.08 16.02 -13.27
N GLU A 719 -0.21 15.10 -13.67
CA GLU A 719 0.37 15.09 -15.01
C GLU A 719 -0.54 14.39 -16.01
N ARG A 720 -1.31 13.37 -15.59
CA ARG A 720 -2.13 12.52 -16.47
C ARG A 720 -3.28 13.27 -17.15
N VAL A 721 -3.42 13.07 -18.46
CA VAL A 721 -4.55 13.52 -19.28
C VAL A 721 -5.45 12.33 -19.59
N THR A 722 -6.77 12.53 -19.49
CA THR A 722 -7.77 11.49 -19.79
C THR A 722 -8.89 12.09 -20.62
N ALA A 723 -9.22 11.44 -21.74
CA ALA A 723 -10.35 11.77 -22.59
C ALA A 723 -11.50 10.77 -22.39
N PHE A 724 -12.71 11.30 -22.33
CA PHE A 724 -13.96 10.58 -22.14
C PHE A 724 -14.89 10.84 -23.32
N LYS A 725 -15.54 9.79 -23.79
CA LYS A 725 -16.40 9.85 -24.97
C LYS A 725 -17.63 10.73 -24.71
N GLY A 726 -17.87 11.68 -25.60
CA GLY A 726 -19.12 12.44 -25.72
C GLY A 726 -20.32 11.56 -26.08
N GLY A 727 -21.54 12.06 -25.88
CA GLY A 727 -22.80 11.34 -26.17
C GLY A 727 -23.12 10.17 -25.23
N ALA A 728 -22.14 9.66 -24.48
CA ALA A 728 -22.28 8.54 -23.53
C ALA A 728 -22.29 8.99 -22.06
N LEU A 729 -22.85 10.18 -21.78
CA LEU A 729 -22.93 10.74 -20.43
C LEU A 729 -24.04 10.08 -19.61
N SER A 730 -23.76 9.84 -18.33
CA SER A 730 -24.73 9.31 -17.37
C SER A 730 -24.52 9.93 -15.99
N ALA A 731 -25.62 10.18 -15.28
CA ALA A 731 -25.57 10.59 -13.88
C ALA A 731 -25.07 9.48 -12.94
N ALA A 732 -25.13 8.22 -13.36
CA ALA A 732 -24.87 7.05 -12.52
C ALA A 732 -23.50 6.39 -12.74
N ALA A 733 -22.75 6.76 -13.79
CA ALA A 733 -21.50 6.12 -14.13
C ALA A 733 -20.51 7.10 -14.78
N ARG A 734 -19.21 6.81 -14.62
CA ARG A 734 -18.15 7.48 -15.38
C ARG A 734 -18.33 7.18 -16.87
N PRO A 735 -18.22 8.17 -17.77
CA PRO A 735 -18.32 7.92 -19.21
C PRO A 735 -17.20 7.00 -19.71
N PRO A 736 -17.41 6.31 -20.85
CA PRO A 736 -16.37 5.48 -21.48
C PRO A 736 -15.10 6.28 -21.75
N LEU A 737 -13.95 5.66 -21.51
CA LEU A 737 -12.65 6.27 -21.75
C LEU A 737 -12.24 6.08 -23.21
N LEU A 738 -11.86 7.17 -23.89
CA LEU A 738 -11.30 7.12 -25.24
C LEU A 738 -9.81 6.78 -25.16
N PHE A 739 -9.07 7.57 -24.41
CA PHE A 739 -7.65 7.37 -24.16
C PHE A 739 -7.21 8.06 -22.88
N SER A 740 -6.04 7.67 -22.39
CA SER A 740 -5.40 8.31 -21.26
C SER A 740 -3.89 8.18 -21.40
N PHE A 741 -3.15 9.26 -21.12
CA PHE A 741 -1.71 9.30 -21.31
C PHE A 741 -1.05 10.28 -20.33
N ASP A 742 0.26 10.13 -20.16
CA ASP A 742 1.09 11.04 -19.38
C ASP A 742 1.81 12.00 -20.34
N PRO A 743 1.44 13.29 -20.39
CA PRO A 743 2.07 14.32 -21.21
C PRO A 743 3.45 14.74 -20.66
N ASP A 744 4.46 13.93 -20.94
CA ASP A 744 5.88 14.30 -20.81
C ASP A 744 6.24 15.36 -21.88
N PRO A 745 7.03 16.43 -21.60
CA PRO A 745 7.78 16.76 -20.37
C PRO A 745 7.11 17.77 -19.44
N LEU A 746 5.78 17.76 -19.36
CA LEU A 746 5.02 18.77 -18.61
C LEU A 746 4.88 18.37 -17.14
N THR A 747 5.98 18.48 -16.40
CA THR A 747 5.93 18.30 -14.95
C THR A 747 5.23 19.49 -14.29
N GLY A 748 4.30 19.24 -13.35
CA GLY A 748 3.53 20.29 -12.66
C GLY A 748 2.11 20.51 -13.21
N GLY A 749 1.65 19.62 -14.08
CA GLY A 749 0.29 19.56 -14.63
C GLY A 749 0.13 20.28 -15.96
N VAL A 750 -0.84 19.80 -16.76
CA VAL A 750 -1.12 20.30 -18.10
C VAL A 750 -2.34 21.22 -18.10
N TRP A 751 -2.16 22.41 -18.68
CA TRP A 751 -3.27 23.24 -19.12
C TRP A 751 -3.81 22.64 -20.42
N VAL A 752 -4.91 21.90 -20.30
CA VAL A 752 -5.67 21.41 -21.45
C VAL A 752 -6.60 22.55 -21.85
N GLY A 753 -6.49 23.00 -23.10
CA GLY A 753 -7.29 24.08 -23.69
C GLY A 753 -7.56 23.82 -25.16
#